data_AF-A0A378RR15-F1
#
_entry.id   AF-A0A378RR15-F1
#
_cell.length_a   1.000
_cell.length_b   1.000
_cell.length_c   1.000
_cell.angle_alpha   90.00
_cell.angle_beta   90.00
_cell.angle_gamma   90.00
#
_symmetry.space_group_name_H-M   'P 1'
#
loop_
_entity.id
_entity.type
_entity.pdbx_description
1 polymer ?
#
loop_
_entity_poly.entity_id
_entity_poly.type
_entity_poly.pdbx_seq_one_letter_code
_entity_poly.pdbx_strand_id
1 'polypeptide(L)'
;MVKQIIQLAILSAALSFSFSGYSQIKKEKQADKSFDRLAYIDAIKVYERIADKGFVNTSILQNLADAYYFNGKLVEANKWYTELFDGNYEDKDVAALSSEYYYRYAQTLKAAQEYTKSKEMMDRFAALEQEDSRSALYNKNRDYLEHIENFSDRYDIKLLDINTEYSDYGGTLLGDQLVFTSARATEHESGSKIHSWTNESYTSLYSSKIDQNGFGEPVLFAPEIESKVNDATAVFTQDGNTMYFTRNNSKASGKSKQNRDKTSLLKLYKAVKQADGKWGLVEELPFNSENFNTAHPALTPDDKWLYFVSDRKETLGQSDLFRVALYENGGYGPVENLGKSINTEGRESFPFISSDFQLYFSSDGHPGLGGMDIFVAKLYPNGTFGPVVNMGTPINSSLDDFGFYLDPKQNKGFVSSNRAEGKGSDDIYFLAEKPCKQTIEGTVYDKDTNEVLADALVVISDAMYQKSDTIYTNSKGYYVTSLLDCGHKYRIKAEKKLYNTVEVAFNVNREPGVKTVNIGLEKTEKPLGVNDDLFKKLKLQPIYFDFDKSNIRRDASIELMKVVEVMKEYPTLKIDVRSHTDSRGNDEYNMSLSDRRVKSTIKWMIGQGIDPSRLTGRGYGESQLLNKCSNGVPCTVEEHQLNRRSEFIIIEM
;
A
#
# COMPACT_ATOMS: atom_id res chain seq x y z
N MET A 1 -25.88 -1.09 -80.56
CA MET A 1 -26.79 -1.50 -79.47
C MET A 1 -26.03 -2.03 -78.25
N VAL A 2 -25.16 -3.05 -78.38
CA VAL A 2 -24.41 -3.63 -77.25
C VAL A 2 -23.50 -2.62 -76.51
N LYS A 3 -22.78 -1.74 -77.22
CA LYS A 3 -21.94 -0.68 -76.60
C LYS A 3 -22.73 0.34 -75.75
N GLN A 4 -23.96 0.68 -76.14
CA GLN A 4 -24.80 1.63 -75.40
C GLN A 4 -25.39 1.02 -74.14
N ILE A 5 -25.73 -0.28 -74.16
CA ILE A 5 -26.22 -1.01 -72.99
C ILE A 5 -25.10 -1.15 -71.95
N ILE A 6 -23.86 -1.42 -72.38
CA ILE A 6 -22.70 -1.49 -71.47
C ILE A 6 -22.42 -0.11 -70.86
N GLN A 7 -22.48 0.98 -71.64
CA GLN A 7 -22.29 2.34 -71.10
C GLN A 7 -23.38 2.75 -70.09
N LEU A 8 -24.65 2.40 -70.35
CA LEU A 8 -25.76 2.65 -69.42
C LEU A 8 -25.64 1.81 -68.14
N ALA A 9 -25.15 0.56 -68.23
CA ALA A 9 -24.89 -0.29 -67.08
C ALA A 9 -23.71 0.22 -66.22
N ILE A 10 -22.65 0.74 -66.85
CA ILE A 10 -21.53 1.37 -66.14
C ILE A 10 -21.97 2.68 -65.47
N LEU A 11 -22.81 3.49 -66.13
CA LEU A 11 -23.34 4.72 -65.55
C LEU A 11 -24.29 4.45 -64.37
N SER A 12 -25.18 3.47 -64.50
CA SER A 12 -26.10 3.09 -63.42
C SER A 12 -25.38 2.43 -62.24
N ALA A 13 -24.34 1.62 -62.51
CA ALA A 13 -23.43 1.14 -61.48
C ALA A 13 -22.70 2.32 -60.79
N ALA A 14 -22.11 3.24 -61.54
CA ALA A 14 -21.41 4.41 -60.99
C ALA A 14 -22.33 5.34 -60.16
N LEU A 15 -23.58 5.55 -60.60
CA LEU A 15 -24.59 6.28 -59.83
C LEU A 15 -25.02 5.53 -58.56
N SER A 16 -25.12 4.20 -58.61
CA SER A 16 -25.47 3.37 -57.43
C SER A 16 -24.34 3.32 -56.40
N PHE A 17 -23.08 3.32 -56.85
CA PHE A 17 -21.90 3.48 -55.99
C PHE A 17 -21.82 4.88 -55.36
N SER A 18 -22.15 5.93 -56.13
CA SER A 18 -22.13 7.32 -55.63
C SER A 18 -23.23 7.60 -54.59
N PHE A 19 -24.44 7.04 -54.78
CA PHE A 19 -25.54 7.15 -53.81
C PHE A 19 -25.30 6.38 -52.52
N SER A 20 -24.63 5.23 -52.62
CA SER A 20 -24.20 4.47 -51.45
C SER A 20 -23.25 5.33 -50.61
N GLY A 21 -22.11 5.75 -51.15
CA GLY A 21 -21.08 6.51 -50.41
C GLY A 21 -21.62 7.77 -49.69
N TYR A 22 -22.50 8.55 -50.34
CA TYR A 22 -23.13 9.72 -49.71
C TYR A 22 -24.04 9.38 -48.52
N SER A 23 -24.67 8.20 -48.54
CA SER A 23 -25.52 7.70 -47.46
C SER A 23 -24.70 7.23 -46.25
N GLN A 24 -23.52 6.65 -46.47
CA GLN A 24 -22.60 6.30 -45.38
C GLN A 24 -22.08 7.56 -44.66
N ILE A 25 -21.57 8.56 -45.40
CA ILE A 25 -21.03 9.81 -44.82
C ILE A 25 -22.07 10.52 -43.94
N LYS A 26 -23.35 10.50 -44.34
CA LYS A 26 -24.43 11.11 -43.55
C LYS A 26 -24.67 10.38 -42.21
N LYS A 27 -24.55 9.04 -42.20
CA LYS A 27 -24.73 8.22 -41.00
C LYS A 27 -23.54 8.31 -40.06
N GLU A 28 -22.33 8.34 -40.58
CA GLU A 28 -21.10 8.60 -39.83
C GLU A 28 -21.21 9.95 -39.09
N LYS A 29 -21.49 11.04 -39.80
CA LYS A 29 -21.72 12.37 -39.18
C LYS A 29 -22.85 12.42 -38.15
N GLN A 30 -23.80 11.50 -38.22
CA GLN A 30 -24.84 11.37 -37.21
C GLN A 30 -24.30 10.66 -35.96
N ALA A 31 -23.52 9.59 -36.15
CA ALA A 31 -22.85 8.87 -35.07
C ALA A 31 -21.82 9.76 -34.35
N ASP A 32 -21.02 10.53 -35.10
CA ASP A 32 -20.06 11.50 -34.55
C ASP A 32 -20.76 12.48 -33.60
N LYS A 33 -21.91 13.03 -34.01
CA LYS A 33 -22.69 13.94 -33.16
C LYS A 33 -23.24 13.29 -31.91
N SER A 34 -23.57 12.00 -31.96
CA SER A 34 -23.99 11.25 -30.77
C SER A 34 -22.79 11.02 -29.85
N PHE A 35 -21.65 10.63 -30.42
CA PHE A 35 -20.39 10.43 -29.70
C PHE A 35 -19.92 11.71 -28.99
N ASP A 36 -19.88 12.84 -29.70
CA ASP A 36 -19.51 14.17 -29.16
C ASP A 36 -20.44 14.63 -28.03
N ARG A 37 -21.65 14.08 -27.96
CA ARG A 37 -22.65 14.34 -26.91
C ARG A 37 -22.66 13.27 -25.82
N LEU A 38 -21.67 12.37 -25.81
CA LEU A 38 -21.55 11.25 -24.87
C LEU A 38 -22.73 10.25 -24.94
N ALA A 39 -23.51 10.29 -26.02
CA ALA A 39 -24.59 9.33 -26.28
C ALA A 39 -24.00 8.06 -26.93
N TYR A 40 -23.12 7.38 -26.19
CA TYR A 40 -22.29 6.29 -26.71
C TYR A 40 -23.10 5.11 -27.22
N ILE A 41 -24.15 4.68 -26.51
CA ILE A 41 -25.02 3.58 -26.96
C ILE A 41 -25.68 3.89 -28.32
N ASP A 42 -26.10 5.14 -28.54
CA ASP A 42 -26.67 5.55 -29.82
C ASP A 42 -25.61 5.64 -30.93
N ALA A 43 -24.40 6.10 -30.59
CA ALA A 43 -23.27 6.13 -31.51
C ALA A 43 -22.84 4.72 -31.94
N ILE A 44 -22.65 3.80 -30.99
CA ILE A 44 -22.32 2.38 -31.19
C ILE A 44 -23.27 1.74 -32.19
N LYS A 45 -24.59 1.84 -31.95
CA LYS A 45 -25.62 1.27 -32.84
C LYS A 45 -25.49 1.74 -34.30
N VAL A 46 -25.00 2.97 -34.53
CA VAL A 46 -24.84 3.50 -35.89
C VAL A 46 -23.50 3.06 -36.48
N TYR A 47 -22.40 3.18 -35.73
CA TYR A 47 -21.07 2.76 -36.16
C TYR A 47 -20.99 1.27 -36.48
N GLU A 48 -21.54 0.39 -35.64
CA GLU A 48 -21.57 -1.06 -35.90
C GLU A 48 -22.28 -1.37 -37.23
N ARG A 49 -23.43 -0.73 -37.49
CA ARG A 49 -24.15 -0.91 -38.76
C ARG A 49 -23.37 -0.44 -40.00
N ILE A 50 -22.44 0.49 -39.82
CA ILE A 50 -21.54 0.96 -40.88
C ILE A 50 -20.38 -0.05 -41.03
N ALA A 51 -19.77 -0.47 -39.93
CA ALA A 51 -18.67 -1.44 -39.87
C ALA A 51 -19.06 -2.83 -40.39
N ASP A 52 -20.24 -3.36 -40.02
CA ASP A 52 -20.77 -4.65 -40.47
C ASP A 52 -20.96 -4.74 -41.99
N LYS A 53 -21.02 -3.59 -42.66
CA LYS A 53 -21.11 -3.50 -44.12
C LYS A 53 -19.73 -3.40 -44.79
N GLY A 54 -18.64 -3.48 -44.02
CA GLY A 54 -17.26 -3.36 -44.49
C GLY A 54 -16.80 -1.93 -44.73
N PHE A 55 -17.58 -0.91 -44.33
CA PHE A 55 -17.18 0.49 -44.46
C PHE A 55 -16.52 0.94 -43.16
N VAL A 56 -15.21 0.71 -43.01
CA VAL A 56 -14.44 1.16 -41.85
C VAL A 56 -13.31 2.09 -42.28
N ASN A 57 -13.01 3.06 -41.43
CA ASN A 57 -11.90 3.98 -41.54
C ASN A 57 -11.33 4.24 -40.13
N THR A 58 -10.21 4.96 -40.02
CA THR A 58 -9.58 5.25 -38.72
C THR A 58 -10.57 5.91 -37.74
N SER A 59 -11.32 6.92 -38.18
CA SER A 59 -12.24 7.69 -37.32
C SER A 59 -13.38 6.85 -36.75
N ILE A 60 -14.00 6.01 -37.58
CA ILE A 60 -15.09 5.11 -37.17
C ILE A 60 -14.57 4.11 -36.14
N LEU A 61 -13.41 3.50 -36.39
CA LEU A 61 -12.83 2.51 -35.48
C LEU A 61 -12.41 3.14 -34.14
N GLN A 62 -11.80 4.34 -34.16
CA GLN A 62 -11.49 5.10 -32.95
C GLN A 62 -12.74 5.39 -32.12
N ASN A 63 -13.76 6.01 -32.72
CA ASN A 63 -14.98 6.39 -32.00
C ASN A 63 -15.79 5.18 -31.53
N LEU A 64 -15.82 4.10 -32.31
CA LEU A 64 -16.52 2.88 -31.93
C LEU A 64 -15.82 2.18 -30.77
N ALA A 65 -14.49 2.03 -30.84
CA ALA A 65 -13.70 1.44 -29.78
C ALA A 65 -13.77 2.26 -28.48
N ASP A 66 -13.64 3.58 -28.58
CA ASP A 66 -13.77 4.50 -27.45
C ASP A 66 -15.20 4.49 -26.85
N ALA A 67 -16.24 4.42 -27.67
CA ALA A 67 -17.61 4.39 -27.17
C ALA A 67 -17.89 3.14 -26.33
N TYR A 68 -17.36 1.98 -26.74
CA TYR A 68 -17.42 0.77 -25.92
C TYR A 68 -16.57 0.89 -24.66
N TYR A 69 -15.35 1.42 -24.78
CA TYR A 69 -14.41 1.61 -23.68
C TYR A 69 -15.00 2.51 -22.57
N PHE A 70 -15.53 3.68 -22.94
CA PHE A 70 -16.14 4.63 -21.98
C PHE A 70 -17.49 4.19 -21.42
N ASN A 71 -18.04 3.09 -21.92
CA ASN A 71 -19.27 2.48 -21.41
C ASN A 71 -19.01 1.17 -20.66
N GLY A 72 -17.75 0.92 -20.24
CA GLY A 72 -17.36 -0.25 -19.43
C GLY A 72 -17.38 -1.58 -20.20
N LYS A 73 -17.58 -1.56 -21.52
CA LYS A 73 -17.67 -2.76 -22.37
C LYS A 73 -16.31 -3.08 -22.98
N LEU A 74 -15.35 -3.39 -22.12
CA LEU A 74 -13.92 -3.48 -22.49
C LEU A 74 -13.60 -4.65 -23.42
N VAL A 75 -14.33 -5.77 -23.31
CA VAL A 75 -14.15 -6.93 -24.21
C VAL A 75 -14.62 -6.60 -25.62
N GLU A 76 -15.76 -5.89 -25.74
CA GLU A 76 -16.27 -5.39 -27.01
C GLU A 76 -15.37 -4.30 -27.59
N ALA A 77 -14.84 -3.41 -26.75
CA ALA A 77 -13.85 -2.42 -27.16
C ALA A 77 -12.59 -3.11 -27.72
N ASN A 78 -12.11 -4.19 -27.10
CA ASN A 78 -10.94 -4.95 -27.57
C ASN A 78 -11.06 -5.39 -29.03
N LYS A 79 -12.25 -5.83 -29.45
CA LYS A 79 -12.52 -6.21 -30.84
C LYS A 79 -12.21 -5.04 -31.80
N TRP A 80 -12.71 -3.85 -31.48
CA TRP A 80 -12.59 -2.68 -32.36
C TRP A 80 -11.22 -2.02 -32.29
N TYR A 81 -10.55 -2.05 -31.12
CA TYR A 81 -9.15 -1.68 -31.03
C TYR A 81 -8.25 -2.65 -31.81
N THR A 82 -8.53 -3.96 -31.77
CA THR A 82 -7.80 -4.93 -32.60
C THR A 82 -7.99 -4.63 -34.08
N GLU A 83 -9.21 -4.31 -34.53
CA GLU A 83 -9.43 -3.89 -35.92
C GLU A 83 -8.71 -2.56 -36.26
N LEU A 84 -8.66 -1.60 -35.34
CA LEU A 84 -7.92 -0.34 -35.52
C LEU A 84 -6.41 -0.57 -35.71
N PHE A 85 -5.81 -1.44 -34.89
CA PHE A 85 -4.36 -1.67 -34.91
C PHE A 85 -3.93 -2.71 -35.94
N ASP A 86 -4.70 -3.78 -36.14
CA ASP A 86 -4.32 -4.95 -36.93
C ASP A 86 -5.12 -5.09 -38.22
N GLY A 87 -6.31 -4.48 -38.31
CA GLY A 87 -7.21 -4.56 -39.46
C GLY A 87 -6.64 -3.97 -40.74
N ASN A 88 -7.32 -4.22 -41.85
CA ASN A 88 -6.93 -3.71 -43.17
C ASN A 88 -8.02 -2.79 -43.73
N TYR A 89 -7.77 -1.50 -43.72
CA TYR A 89 -8.70 -0.46 -44.14
C TYR A 89 -7.97 0.72 -44.79
N GLU A 90 -8.71 1.51 -45.57
CA GLU A 90 -8.16 2.39 -46.63
C GLU A 90 -7.19 3.47 -46.11
N ASP A 91 -7.49 4.08 -44.98
CA ASP A 91 -6.77 5.22 -44.40
C ASP A 91 -5.94 4.85 -43.15
N LYS A 92 -5.54 3.58 -43.01
CA LYS A 92 -4.79 3.10 -41.85
C LYS A 92 -3.43 3.78 -41.72
N ASP A 93 -3.24 4.52 -40.63
CA ASP A 93 -1.96 5.04 -40.17
C ASP A 93 -1.83 4.93 -38.64
N VAL A 94 -1.37 3.77 -38.17
CA VAL A 94 -1.20 3.49 -36.74
C VAL A 94 -0.14 4.41 -36.10
N ALA A 95 0.83 4.89 -36.88
CA ALA A 95 1.88 5.77 -36.37
C ALA A 95 1.36 7.20 -36.10
N ALA A 96 0.24 7.59 -36.72
CA ALA A 96 -0.42 8.87 -36.49
C ALA A 96 -1.39 8.85 -35.30
N LEU A 97 -1.69 7.67 -34.72
CA LEU A 97 -2.55 7.57 -33.54
C LEU A 97 -1.89 8.19 -32.31
N SER A 98 -2.70 8.87 -31.49
CA SER A 98 -2.27 9.31 -30.16
C SER A 98 -1.80 8.13 -29.32
N SER A 99 -0.77 8.35 -28.49
CA SER A 99 -0.23 7.37 -27.54
C SER A 99 -1.31 6.76 -26.64
N GLU A 100 -2.35 7.54 -26.31
CA GLU A 100 -3.48 7.09 -25.49
C GLU A 100 -4.25 5.90 -26.11
N TYR A 101 -4.29 5.76 -27.44
CA TYR A 101 -4.90 4.58 -28.09
C TYR A 101 -4.10 3.30 -27.81
N TYR A 102 -2.78 3.39 -27.66
CA TYR A 102 -1.95 2.24 -27.27
C TYR A 102 -2.24 1.84 -25.82
N TYR A 103 -2.41 2.82 -24.93
CA TYR A 103 -2.73 2.57 -23.52
C TYR A 103 -4.11 1.91 -23.37
N ARG A 104 -5.15 2.48 -23.98
CA ARG A 104 -6.51 1.92 -23.94
C ARG A 104 -6.57 0.55 -24.58
N TYR A 105 -5.91 0.35 -25.73
CA TYR A 105 -5.83 -0.98 -26.33
C TYR A 105 -5.15 -2.00 -25.41
N ALA A 106 -4.06 -1.60 -24.74
CA ALA A 106 -3.40 -2.45 -23.76
C ALA A 106 -4.35 -2.85 -22.62
N GLN A 107 -5.20 -1.94 -22.12
CA GLN A 107 -6.20 -2.25 -21.10
C GLN A 107 -7.30 -3.19 -21.62
N THR A 108 -7.83 -2.97 -22.82
CA THR A 108 -8.85 -3.87 -23.38
C THR A 108 -8.29 -5.27 -23.66
N LEU A 109 -7.00 -5.38 -24.00
CA LEU A 109 -6.30 -6.65 -24.10
C LEU A 109 -6.20 -7.36 -22.75
N LYS A 110 -5.95 -6.64 -21.65
CA LYS A 110 -5.99 -7.22 -20.30
C LYS A 110 -7.39 -7.71 -19.94
N ALA A 111 -8.42 -6.93 -20.30
CA ALA A 111 -9.82 -7.32 -20.11
C ALA A 111 -10.18 -8.61 -20.85
N ALA A 112 -9.62 -8.80 -22.06
CA ALA A 112 -9.69 -10.04 -22.82
C ALA A 112 -8.68 -11.12 -22.36
N GLN A 113 -7.91 -10.86 -21.30
CA GLN A 113 -6.86 -11.73 -20.75
C GLN A 113 -5.69 -12.04 -21.72
N GLU A 114 -5.51 -11.19 -22.74
CA GLU A 114 -4.41 -11.23 -23.72
C GLU A 114 -3.17 -10.46 -23.22
N TYR A 115 -2.66 -10.81 -22.03
CA TYR A 115 -1.58 -10.07 -21.34
C TYR A 115 -0.27 -9.94 -22.14
N THR A 116 0.06 -10.92 -22.98
CA THR A 116 1.27 -10.85 -23.82
C THR A 116 1.17 -9.70 -24.83
N LYS A 117 0.05 -9.57 -25.54
CA LYS A 117 -0.16 -8.45 -26.47
C LYS A 117 -0.32 -7.12 -25.73
N SER A 118 -0.99 -7.14 -24.57
CA SER A 118 -1.09 -5.96 -23.72
C SER A 118 0.31 -5.42 -23.37
N LYS A 119 1.24 -6.31 -23.02
CA LYS A 119 2.64 -5.96 -22.76
C LYS A 119 3.30 -5.27 -23.95
N GLU A 120 3.08 -5.78 -25.17
CA GLU A 120 3.61 -5.17 -26.41
C GLU A 120 3.06 -3.75 -26.63
N MET A 121 1.76 -3.53 -26.38
CA MET A 121 1.15 -2.21 -26.50
C MET A 121 1.64 -1.25 -25.40
N MET A 122 1.80 -1.73 -24.17
CA MET A 122 2.41 -0.95 -23.08
C MET A 122 3.86 -0.59 -23.36
N ASP A 123 4.65 -1.48 -23.96
CA ASP A 123 6.04 -1.17 -24.35
C ASP A 123 6.08 -0.05 -25.40
N ARG A 124 5.13 -0.01 -26.34
CA ARG A 124 4.99 1.08 -27.31
C ARG A 124 4.55 2.38 -26.65
N PHE A 125 3.53 2.32 -25.80
CA PHE A 125 3.06 3.47 -25.02
C PHE A 125 4.20 4.08 -24.19
N ALA A 126 4.94 3.24 -23.43
CA ALA A 126 6.03 3.69 -22.57
C ALA A 126 7.22 4.29 -23.36
N ALA A 127 7.43 3.87 -24.60
CA ALA A 127 8.44 4.46 -25.48
C ALA A 127 8.04 5.87 -25.96
N LEU A 128 6.73 6.10 -26.17
CA LEU A 128 6.17 7.37 -26.59
C LEU A 128 6.04 8.36 -25.42
N GLU A 129 5.70 7.89 -24.23
CA GLU A 129 5.34 8.71 -23.06
C GLU A 129 6.31 8.51 -21.89
N GLN A 130 7.55 9.00 -22.01
CA GLN A 130 8.63 8.72 -21.04
C GLN A 130 8.46 9.42 -19.68
N GLU A 131 7.75 10.55 -19.64
CA GLU A 131 7.51 11.35 -18.44
C GLU A 131 6.15 11.06 -17.77
N ASP A 132 5.33 10.20 -18.39
CA ASP A 132 4.03 9.76 -17.89
C ASP A 132 4.22 8.78 -16.72
N SER A 133 3.47 8.98 -15.64
CA SER A 133 3.59 8.16 -14.43
C SER A 133 3.15 6.71 -14.66
N ARG A 134 2.20 6.45 -15.57
CA ARG A 134 1.77 5.08 -15.95
C ARG A 134 2.93 4.34 -16.62
N SER A 135 3.68 5.02 -17.50
CA SER A 135 4.91 4.49 -18.11
C SER A 135 5.99 4.21 -17.06
N ALA A 136 6.22 5.15 -16.14
CA ALA A 136 7.19 4.98 -15.06
C ALA A 136 6.84 3.82 -14.13
N LEU A 137 5.57 3.68 -13.75
CA LEU A 137 5.06 2.59 -12.93
C LEU A 137 5.16 1.24 -13.66
N TYR A 138 4.79 1.17 -14.93
CA TYR A 138 4.94 -0.03 -15.75
C TYR A 138 6.41 -0.46 -15.87
N ASN A 139 7.32 0.47 -16.16
CA ASN A 139 8.75 0.18 -16.30
C ASN A 139 9.41 -0.25 -14.99
N LYS A 140 8.95 0.31 -13.86
CA LYS A 140 9.43 -0.08 -12.52
C LYS A 140 8.92 -1.45 -12.09
N ASN A 141 7.71 -1.84 -12.51
CA ASN A 141 7.02 -3.05 -12.05
C ASN A 141 6.68 -3.96 -13.25
N ARG A 142 7.68 -4.40 -14.01
CA ARG A 142 7.47 -5.26 -15.20
C ARG A 142 6.91 -6.64 -14.86
N ASP A 143 7.06 -7.06 -13.62
CA ASP A 143 6.63 -8.30 -12.98
C ASP A 143 5.36 -8.12 -12.13
N TYR A 144 4.61 -7.03 -12.33
CA TYR A 144 3.43 -6.73 -11.52
C TYR A 144 2.41 -7.89 -11.42
N LEU A 145 2.27 -8.72 -12.46
CA LEU A 145 1.38 -9.89 -12.43
C LEU A 145 1.81 -10.92 -11.37
N GLU A 146 3.11 -11.17 -11.20
CA GLU A 146 3.63 -12.06 -10.16
C GLU A 146 3.42 -11.46 -8.77
N HIS A 147 3.60 -10.15 -8.62
CA HIS A 147 3.29 -9.46 -7.38
C HIS A 147 1.80 -9.55 -7.02
N ILE A 148 0.90 -9.36 -8.00
CA ILE A 148 -0.55 -9.49 -7.80
C ILE A 148 -0.93 -10.91 -7.40
N GLU A 149 -0.32 -11.93 -8.00
CA GLU A 149 -0.54 -13.33 -7.63
C GLU A 149 -0.19 -13.60 -6.16
N ASN A 150 0.89 -13.01 -5.65
CA ASN A 150 1.28 -13.16 -4.23
C ASN A 150 0.29 -12.54 -3.23
N PHE A 151 -0.57 -11.63 -3.67
CA PHE A 151 -1.65 -11.05 -2.86
C PHE A 151 -3.03 -11.63 -3.20
N SER A 152 -3.09 -12.61 -4.10
CA SER A 152 -4.34 -13.22 -4.54
C SER A 152 -4.84 -14.31 -3.59
N ASP A 153 -6.08 -14.74 -3.80
CA ASP A 153 -6.80 -15.77 -3.04
C ASP A 153 -7.01 -15.45 -1.54
N ARG A 154 -6.86 -14.17 -1.16
CA ARG A 154 -7.01 -13.73 0.23
C ARG A 154 -8.47 -13.61 0.69
N TYR A 155 -9.41 -13.49 -0.23
CA TYR A 155 -10.81 -13.24 0.04
C TYR A 155 -11.69 -14.26 -0.67
N ASP A 156 -12.75 -14.69 0.00
CA ASP A 156 -13.91 -15.26 -0.66
C ASP A 156 -14.78 -14.11 -1.19
N ILE A 157 -15.28 -14.26 -2.41
CA ILE A 157 -16.19 -13.30 -3.03
C ILE A 157 -17.52 -13.97 -3.38
N LYS A 158 -18.63 -13.28 -3.14
CA LYS A 158 -19.98 -13.78 -3.45
C LYS A 158 -20.84 -12.66 -4.02
N LEU A 159 -21.49 -12.91 -5.15
CA LEU A 159 -22.52 -12.01 -5.69
C LEU A 159 -23.65 -11.82 -4.69
N LEU A 160 -24.10 -10.57 -4.49
CA LEU A 160 -25.23 -10.29 -3.60
C LEU A 160 -26.58 -10.53 -4.31
N ASP A 161 -27.54 -11.07 -3.57
CA ASP A 161 -28.88 -11.36 -4.07
C ASP A 161 -29.71 -10.08 -4.35
N ILE A 162 -29.26 -8.92 -3.83
CA ILE A 162 -29.92 -7.62 -4.02
C ILE A 162 -29.75 -7.02 -5.41
N ASN A 163 -28.77 -7.51 -6.20
CA ASN A 163 -28.49 -6.99 -7.52
C ASN A 163 -29.66 -7.25 -8.49
N THR A 164 -29.75 -6.43 -9.53
CA THR A 164 -30.74 -6.48 -10.61
C THR A 164 -30.05 -6.76 -11.95
N GLU A 165 -30.80 -6.74 -13.05
CA GLU A 165 -30.23 -6.79 -14.40
C GLU A 165 -29.64 -5.43 -14.86
N TYR A 166 -29.81 -4.37 -14.05
CA TYR A 166 -29.31 -3.02 -14.28
C TYR A 166 -28.10 -2.72 -13.39
N SER A 167 -27.58 -1.50 -13.43
CA SER A 167 -26.44 -1.12 -12.60
C SER A 167 -26.81 -1.04 -11.11
N ASP A 168 -26.19 -1.88 -10.28
CA ASP A 168 -26.21 -1.85 -8.81
C ASP A 168 -24.75 -1.77 -8.32
N TYR A 169 -24.37 -0.67 -7.67
CA TYR A 169 -22.96 -0.44 -7.33
C TYR A 169 -22.74 0.45 -6.11
N GLY A 170 -21.47 0.53 -5.70
CA GLY A 170 -21.02 1.10 -4.45
C GLY A 170 -21.58 0.34 -3.26
N GLY A 171 -21.48 0.95 -2.09
CA GLY A 171 -21.98 0.37 -0.86
C GLY A 171 -21.29 0.97 0.34
N THR A 172 -22.07 1.50 1.27
CA THR A 172 -21.58 1.87 2.60
C THR A 172 -22.53 1.36 3.66
N LEU A 173 -22.03 1.16 4.87
CA LEU A 173 -22.87 0.82 6.00
C LEU A 173 -23.39 2.08 6.71
N LEU A 174 -24.66 2.03 7.10
CA LEU A 174 -25.29 2.95 8.04
C LEU A 174 -26.04 2.12 9.09
N GLY A 175 -25.41 1.89 10.23
CA GLY A 175 -25.96 0.96 11.24
C GLY A 175 -26.05 -0.46 10.71
N ASP A 176 -27.26 -1.02 10.68
CA ASP A 176 -27.58 -2.35 10.17
C ASP A 176 -28.05 -2.33 8.70
N GLN A 177 -27.75 -1.28 7.94
CA GLN A 177 -28.18 -1.14 6.55
C GLN A 177 -26.99 -0.99 5.61
N LEU A 178 -27.05 -1.67 4.47
CA LEU A 178 -26.22 -1.39 3.30
C LEU A 178 -26.94 -0.33 2.47
N VAL A 179 -26.34 0.85 2.31
CA VAL A 179 -26.81 1.90 1.40
C VAL A 179 -25.97 1.86 0.14
N PHE A 180 -26.61 1.76 -1.02
CA PHE A 180 -25.96 1.54 -2.31
C PHE A 180 -26.67 2.31 -3.43
N THR A 181 -26.05 2.36 -4.61
CA THR A 181 -26.58 3.05 -5.79
C THR A 181 -27.22 2.04 -6.72
N SER A 182 -28.39 2.36 -7.29
CA SER A 182 -29.11 1.43 -8.16
C SER A 182 -29.90 2.13 -9.26
N ALA A 183 -29.89 1.54 -10.45
CA ALA A 183 -30.77 1.87 -11.59
C ALA A 183 -32.01 0.96 -11.66
N ARG A 184 -32.37 0.26 -10.58
CA ARG A 184 -33.51 -0.70 -10.55
C ARG A 184 -34.86 -0.12 -10.93
N ALA A 185 -35.05 1.20 -10.86
CA ALA A 185 -36.29 1.83 -11.31
C ALA A 185 -36.58 1.59 -12.80
N THR A 186 -35.57 1.20 -13.59
CA THR A 186 -35.70 0.84 -15.01
C THR A 186 -36.80 -0.19 -15.27
N GLU A 187 -37.04 -1.14 -14.35
CA GLU A 187 -38.10 -2.15 -14.47
C GLU A 187 -39.51 -1.55 -14.68
N HIS A 188 -39.72 -0.30 -14.26
CA HIS A 188 -41.04 0.34 -14.22
C HIS A 188 -41.08 1.68 -14.97
N GLU A 189 -39.97 2.08 -15.61
CA GLU A 189 -39.83 3.39 -16.25
C GLU A 189 -39.68 3.31 -17.78
N SER A 190 -40.08 4.37 -18.48
CA SER A 190 -39.92 4.50 -19.93
C SER A 190 -39.79 5.96 -20.36
N GLY A 191 -39.29 6.19 -21.58
CA GLY A 191 -39.21 7.52 -22.17
C GLY A 191 -38.13 8.40 -21.55
N SER A 192 -38.46 9.66 -21.21
CA SER A 192 -37.50 10.70 -20.78
C SER A 192 -36.83 10.44 -19.42
N LYS A 193 -37.15 9.32 -18.76
CA LYS A 193 -36.54 8.90 -17.50
C LYS A 193 -35.37 7.93 -17.69
N ILE A 194 -35.16 7.47 -18.93
CA ILE A 194 -34.00 6.68 -19.32
C ILE A 194 -32.85 7.62 -19.69
N HIS A 195 -31.68 7.37 -19.11
CA HIS A 195 -30.45 8.08 -19.32
C HIS A 195 -29.81 7.66 -20.66
N SER A 196 -29.48 8.63 -21.52
CA SER A 196 -29.02 8.34 -22.89
C SER A 196 -27.61 7.74 -22.98
N TRP A 197 -26.79 7.89 -21.94
CA TRP A 197 -25.47 7.28 -21.88
C TRP A 197 -25.58 5.77 -21.69
N THR A 198 -26.33 5.33 -20.68
CA THR A 198 -26.38 3.93 -20.24
C THR A 198 -27.58 3.17 -20.80
N ASN A 199 -28.62 3.89 -21.24
CA ASN A 199 -29.93 3.34 -21.59
C ASN A 199 -30.65 2.65 -20.40
N GLU A 200 -30.35 3.09 -19.18
CA GLU A 200 -30.99 2.69 -17.92
C GLU A 200 -31.68 3.90 -17.27
N SER A 201 -32.52 3.72 -16.24
CA SER A 201 -33.09 4.84 -15.48
C SER A 201 -31.99 5.64 -14.78
N TYR A 202 -32.29 6.89 -14.41
CA TYR A 202 -31.41 7.62 -13.49
C TYR A 202 -31.23 6.82 -12.18
N THR A 203 -30.01 6.79 -11.66
CA THR A 203 -29.70 6.06 -10.42
C THR A 203 -30.23 6.79 -9.20
N SER A 204 -30.65 6.03 -8.19
CA SER A 204 -31.01 6.53 -6.87
C SER A 204 -30.27 5.76 -5.78
N LEU A 205 -30.28 6.30 -4.56
CA LEU A 205 -29.79 5.59 -3.39
C LEU A 205 -30.86 4.62 -2.87
N TYR A 206 -30.49 3.38 -2.65
CA TYR A 206 -31.32 2.35 -2.03
C TYR A 206 -30.65 1.82 -0.77
N SER A 207 -31.45 1.28 0.13
CA SER A 207 -30.97 0.62 1.33
C SER A 207 -31.53 -0.79 1.45
N SER A 208 -30.68 -1.72 1.85
CA SER A 208 -31.06 -3.06 2.25
C SER A 208 -30.69 -3.27 3.72
N LYS A 209 -31.63 -3.77 4.53
CA LYS A 209 -31.34 -4.18 5.90
C LYS A 209 -30.43 -5.41 5.89
N ILE A 210 -29.50 -5.47 6.84
CA ILE A 210 -28.61 -6.60 7.05
C ILE A 210 -29.02 -7.28 8.35
N ASP A 211 -29.35 -8.57 8.28
CA ASP A 211 -29.65 -9.39 9.45
C ASP A 211 -28.97 -10.77 9.37
N GLN A 212 -29.31 -11.66 10.31
CA GLN A 212 -28.70 -13.00 10.38
C GLN A 212 -29.00 -13.88 9.16
N ASN A 213 -30.07 -13.60 8.42
CA ASN A 213 -30.47 -14.32 7.21
C ASN A 213 -29.89 -13.69 5.94
N GLY A 214 -29.18 -12.56 6.04
CA GLY A 214 -28.54 -11.89 4.92
C GLY A 214 -29.12 -10.50 4.68
N PHE A 215 -29.39 -10.18 3.41
CA PHE A 215 -29.87 -8.88 2.96
C PHE A 215 -31.39 -8.93 2.77
N GLY A 216 -32.10 -7.97 3.37
CA GLY A 216 -33.53 -7.78 3.16
C GLY A 216 -33.85 -7.19 1.78
N GLU A 217 -35.14 -7.08 1.47
CA GLU A 217 -35.59 -6.43 0.24
C GLU A 217 -35.12 -4.97 0.16
N PRO A 218 -34.44 -4.55 -0.93
CA PRO A 218 -34.01 -3.17 -1.07
C PRO A 218 -35.18 -2.19 -1.19
N VAL A 219 -35.06 -1.06 -0.50
CA VAL A 219 -36.04 0.03 -0.53
C VAL A 219 -35.35 1.35 -0.86
N LEU A 220 -36.09 2.31 -1.45
CA LEU A 220 -35.56 3.63 -1.74
C LEU A 220 -35.07 4.30 -0.44
N PHE A 221 -33.82 4.75 -0.44
CA PHE A 221 -33.23 5.41 0.71
C PHE A 221 -33.52 6.91 0.66
N ALA A 222 -33.91 7.48 1.81
CA ALA A 222 -34.17 8.91 1.98
C ALA A 222 -35.14 9.50 0.90
N PRO A 223 -36.35 8.93 0.72
CA PRO A 223 -37.29 9.33 -0.34
C PRO A 223 -37.67 10.82 -0.31
N GLU A 224 -37.57 11.47 0.85
CA GLU A 224 -37.82 12.89 1.05
C GLU A 224 -36.86 13.83 0.30
N ILE A 225 -35.68 13.34 -0.09
CA ILE A 225 -34.65 14.10 -0.82
C ILE A 225 -34.32 13.52 -2.20
N GLU A 226 -35.13 12.58 -2.69
CA GLU A 226 -35.00 11.97 -4.02
C GLU A 226 -34.95 13.06 -5.12
N SER A 227 -34.09 12.85 -6.12
CA SER A 227 -34.01 13.73 -7.30
C SER A 227 -34.48 13.04 -8.59
N LYS A 228 -34.56 13.82 -9.68
CA LYS A 228 -34.90 13.32 -11.02
C LYS A 228 -33.66 13.24 -11.91
N VAL A 229 -32.51 13.04 -11.29
CA VAL A 229 -31.19 12.92 -11.89
C VAL A 229 -30.43 11.82 -11.14
N ASN A 230 -29.24 11.44 -11.60
CA ASN A 230 -28.48 10.41 -10.89
C ASN A 230 -28.05 10.91 -9.50
N ASP A 231 -28.38 10.10 -8.50
CA ASP A 231 -27.82 10.11 -7.16
C ASP A 231 -26.97 8.85 -6.98
N ALA A 232 -25.77 9.01 -6.40
CA ALA A 232 -24.81 7.93 -6.28
C ALA A 232 -23.86 8.13 -5.10
N THR A 233 -23.26 7.02 -4.65
CA THR A 233 -22.10 6.99 -3.72
C THR A 233 -22.30 7.86 -2.46
N ALA A 234 -23.12 7.38 -1.53
CA ALA A 234 -23.30 8.05 -0.24
C ALA A 234 -22.23 7.60 0.77
N VAL A 235 -21.82 8.51 1.64
CA VAL A 235 -21.03 8.25 2.85
C VAL A 235 -21.60 9.03 4.03
N PHE A 236 -21.38 8.51 5.24
CA PHE A 236 -21.99 9.03 6.47
C PHE A 236 -20.92 9.35 7.51
N THR A 237 -21.15 10.41 8.30
CA THR A 237 -20.35 10.69 9.50
C THR A 237 -20.51 9.57 10.53
N GLN A 238 -19.57 9.46 11.46
CA GLN A 238 -19.60 8.40 12.49
C GLN A 238 -20.90 8.37 13.29
N ASP A 239 -21.49 9.53 13.55
CA ASP A 239 -22.75 9.68 14.28
C ASP A 239 -24.00 9.33 13.43
N GLY A 240 -23.81 9.09 12.12
CA GLY A 240 -24.87 8.76 11.17
C GLY A 240 -25.82 9.92 10.84
N ASN A 241 -25.52 11.15 11.26
CA ASN A 241 -26.43 12.29 11.10
C ASN A 241 -26.14 13.16 9.87
N THR A 242 -24.95 13.07 9.29
CA THR A 242 -24.59 13.79 8.06
C THR A 242 -24.29 12.79 6.95
N MET A 243 -24.87 13.02 5.78
CA MET A 243 -24.60 12.29 4.56
C MET A 243 -23.92 13.22 3.55
N TYR A 244 -22.87 12.72 2.90
CA TYR A 244 -22.30 13.29 1.69
C TYR A 244 -22.53 12.34 0.53
N PHE A 245 -22.93 12.85 -0.63
CA PHE A 245 -23.24 12.01 -1.79
C PHE A 245 -23.00 12.74 -3.11
N THR A 246 -22.84 11.98 -4.18
CA THR A 246 -22.74 12.49 -5.54
C THR A 246 -24.15 12.65 -6.12
N ARG A 247 -24.39 13.79 -6.77
CA ARG A 247 -25.62 14.04 -7.53
C ARG A 247 -25.30 14.81 -8.80
N ASN A 248 -25.98 14.48 -9.89
CA ASN A 248 -25.93 15.29 -11.09
C ASN A 248 -26.45 16.71 -10.82
N ASN A 249 -25.82 17.72 -11.43
CA ASN A 249 -26.16 19.11 -11.24
C ASN A 249 -27.66 19.34 -11.48
N SER A 250 -28.34 19.87 -10.47
CA SER A 250 -29.79 19.98 -10.44
C SER A 250 -30.25 21.27 -9.78
N LYS A 251 -31.47 21.67 -10.11
CA LYS A 251 -32.18 22.76 -9.43
C LYS A 251 -32.67 22.26 -8.07
N ALA A 252 -33.03 23.17 -7.16
CA ALA A 252 -33.67 22.82 -5.88
C ALA A 252 -34.94 21.95 -6.02
N SER A 253 -35.57 21.94 -7.20
CA SER A 253 -36.69 21.05 -7.53
C SER A 253 -36.30 19.64 -7.96
N GLY A 254 -35.01 19.28 -7.91
CA GLY A 254 -34.47 17.97 -8.30
C GLY A 254 -34.33 17.73 -9.80
N LYS A 255 -34.63 18.72 -10.66
CA LYS A 255 -34.51 18.61 -12.12
C LYS A 255 -33.10 18.95 -12.60
N SER A 256 -32.62 18.24 -13.63
CA SER A 256 -31.31 18.48 -14.26
C SER A 256 -31.08 19.95 -14.63
N LYS A 257 -29.86 20.40 -14.38
CA LYS A 257 -29.32 21.71 -14.74
C LYS A 257 -28.05 21.48 -15.55
N GLN A 258 -28.10 21.85 -16.82
CA GLN A 258 -26.96 21.74 -17.72
C GLN A 258 -26.05 22.97 -17.63
N ASN A 259 -24.76 22.76 -17.88
CA ASN A 259 -23.79 23.84 -18.04
C ASN A 259 -23.89 24.48 -19.45
N ARG A 260 -22.96 25.37 -19.79
CA ARG A 260 -22.93 26.07 -21.09
C ARG A 260 -22.77 25.13 -22.28
N ASP A 261 -22.09 24.00 -22.07
CA ASP A 261 -21.82 22.98 -23.09
C ASP A 261 -22.95 21.94 -23.19
N LYS A 262 -24.07 22.17 -22.48
CA LYS A 262 -25.25 21.29 -22.42
C LYS A 262 -24.99 19.95 -21.74
N THR A 263 -23.98 19.87 -20.89
CA THR A 263 -23.63 18.68 -20.10
C THR A 263 -24.14 18.83 -18.66
N SER A 264 -24.61 17.72 -18.09
CA SER A 264 -24.99 17.64 -16.67
C SER A 264 -23.80 17.09 -15.88
N LEU A 265 -23.09 17.96 -15.16
CA LEU A 265 -21.92 17.58 -14.37
C LEU A 265 -22.30 16.85 -13.08
N LEU A 266 -21.36 16.13 -12.49
CA LEU A 266 -21.45 15.55 -11.15
C LEU A 266 -21.01 16.57 -10.10
N LYS A 267 -21.72 16.63 -8.98
CA LYS A 267 -21.42 17.51 -7.85
C LYS A 267 -21.59 16.76 -6.53
N LEU A 268 -20.88 17.22 -5.50
CA LEU A 268 -21.06 16.72 -4.15
C LEU A 268 -22.09 17.53 -3.38
N TYR A 269 -22.97 16.82 -2.68
CA TYR A 269 -24.00 17.42 -1.84
C TYR A 269 -23.92 16.86 -0.43
N LYS A 270 -24.42 17.65 0.53
CA LYS A 270 -24.57 17.29 1.93
C LYS A 270 -26.05 17.29 2.30
N ALA A 271 -26.48 16.30 3.08
CA ALA A 271 -27.78 16.29 3.74
C ALA A 271 -27.61 15.99 5.24
N VAL A 272 -28.44 16.61 6.07
CA VAL A 272 -28.40 16.43 7.53
C VAL A 272 -29.71 15.81 8.00
N LYS A 273 -29.61 14.79 8.84
CA LYS A 273 -30.74 14.11 9.46
C LYS A 273 -31.40 15.02 10.50
N GLN A 274 -32.70 15.17 10.39
CA GLN A 274 -33.53 15.98 11.28
C GLN A 274 -33.89 15.20 12.56
N ALA A 275 -34.40 15.91 13.57
CA ALA A 275 -34.77 15.31 14.85
C ALA A 275 -35.89 14.24 14.74
N ASP A 276 -36.69 14.27 13.68
CA ASP A 276 -37.71 13.25 13.39
C ASP A 276 -37.15 12.01 12.67
N GLY A 277 -35.84 11.98 12.40
CA GLY A 277 -35.13 10.89 11.76
C GLY A 277 -35.10 10.95 10.23
N LYS A 278 -35.73 11.95 9.59
CA LYS A 278 -35.72 12.13 8.13
C LYS A 278 -34.52 12.94 7.66
N TRP A 279 -34.10 12.74 6.42
CA TRP A 279 -33.06 13.55 5.79
C TRP A 279 -33.61 14.91 5.36
N GLY A 280 -32.90 15.96 5.76
CA GLY A 280 -33.29 17.35 5.56
C GLY A 280 -32.73 17.99 4.29
N LEU A 281 -32.51 19.30 4.35
CA LEU A 281 -32.06 20.10 3.22
C LEU A 281 -30.80 19.52 2.55
N VAL A 282 -30.85 19.42 1.22
CA VAL A 282 -29.72 19.04 0.37
C VAL A 282 -28.94 20.30 -0.02
N GLU A 283 -27.70 20.41 0.45
CA GLU A 283 -26.82 21.55 0.25
C GLU A 283 -25.68 21.21 -0.72
N GLU A 284 -25.49 22.03 -1.75
CA GLU A 284 -24.35 21.90 -2.66
C GLU A 284 -23.06 22.29 -1.94
N LEU A 285 -22.01 21.46 -2.03
CA LEU A 285 -20.72 21.77 -1.41
C LEU A 285 -19.99 22.92 -2.13
N PRO A 286 -19.24 23.77 -1.40
CA PRO A 286 -18.71 25.04 -1.94
C PRO A 286 -17.54 24.87 -2.92
N PHE A 287 -16.97 23.68 -3.03
CA PHE A 287 -15.87 23.35 -3.94
C PHE A 287 -16.32 22.61 -5.21
N ASN A 288 -17.63 22.59 -5.47
CA ASN A 288 -18.21 22.25 -6.77
C ASN A 288 -18.03 23.38 -7.80
N SER A 289 -18.31 23.05 -9.07
CA SER A 289 -18.24 24.00 -10.18
C SER A 289 -19.22 23.65 -11.29
N GLU A 290 -19.43 24.59 -12.20
CA GLU A 290 -20.18 24.39 -13.44
C GLU A 290 -19.26 23.98 -14.61
N ASN A 291 -17.96 23.84 -14.36
CA ASN A 291 -16.93 23.58 -15.38
C ASN A 291 -16.20 22.24 -15.21
N PHE A 292 -16.36 21.57 -14.08
CA PHE A 292 -15.70 20.30 -13.77
C PHE A 292 -16.58 19.45 -12.84
N ASN A 293 -16.35 18.15 -12.85
CA ASN A 293 -17.01 17.17 -12.01
C ASN A 293 -16.37 17.10 -10.61
N THR A 294 -17.21 16.88 -9.59
CA THR A 294 -16.79 16.51 -8.24
C THR A 294 -17.67 15.36 -7.76
N ALA A 295 -17.09 14.21 -7.46
CA ALA A 295 -17.83 12.98 -7.21
C ALA A 295 -17.17 12.06 -6.18
N HIS A 296 -17.85 10.97 -5.85
CA HIS A 296 -17.36 9.83 -5.06
C HIS A 296 -16.74 10.24 -3.72
N PRO A 297 -17.56 10.76 -2.78
CA PRO A 297 -17.07 11.22 -1.49
C PRO A 297 -16.61 10.05 -0.61
N ALA A 298 -15.61 10.30 0.24
CA ALA A 298 -15.17 9.40 1.30
C ALA A 298 -14.74 10.17 2.54
N LEU A 299 -15.05 9.65 3.73
CA LEU A 299 -14.67 10.29 4.99
C LEU A 299 -13.51 9.55 5.65
N THR A 300 -12.61 10.27 6.31
CA THR A 300 -11.72 9.63 7.27
C THR A 300 -12.52 9.10 8.46
N PRO A 301 -12.05 8.05 9.13
CA PRO A 301 -12.75 7.50 10.28
C PRO A 301 -13.04 8.53 11.34
N ASP A 302 -12.19 9.55 11.54
CA ASP A 302 -12.35 10.59 12.55
C ASP A 302 -13.18 11.80 12.11
N ASP A 303 -13.87 11.74 10.96
CA ASP A 303 -14.68 12.81 10.37
C ASP A 303 -13.94 14.15 10.15
N LYS A 304 -12.59 14.13 10.11
CA LYS A 304 -11.78 15.35 9.92
C LYS A 304 -11.47 15.68 8.46
N TRP A 305 -11.63 14.71 7.56
CA TRP A 305 -11.33 14.90 6.14
C TRP A 305 -12.41 14.30 5.27
N LEU A 306 -12.76 15.02 4.21
CA LEU A 306 -13.58 14.55 3.12
C LEU A 306 -12.71 14.44 1.87
N TYR A 307 -12.55 13.22 1.39
CA TYR A 307 -11.91 12.86 0.13
C TYR A 307 -12.96 12.80 -0.98
N PHE A 308 -12.55 13.08 -2.21
CA PHE A 308 -13.43 13.05 -3.38
C PHE A 308 -12.62 12.99 -4.68
N VAL A 309 -13.30 12.80 -5.80
CA VAL A 309 -12.73 12.73 -7.14
C VAL A 309 -13.05 13.99 -7.93
N SER A 310 -12.13 14.48 -8.76
CA SER A 310 -12.40 15.61 -9.66
C SER A 310 -11.52 15.60 -10.92
N ASP A 311 -12.05 16.16 -12.00
CA ASP A 311 -11.35 16.46 -13.28
C ASP A 311 -11.04 17.98 -13.40
N ARG A 312 -10.88 18.65 -12.25
CA ARG A 312 -10.54 20.07 -12.18
C ARG A 312 -9.16 20.36 -12.78
N LYS A 313 -8.85 21.64 -13.02
CA LYS A 313 -7.59 22.07 -13.64
C LYS A 313 -6.30 21.57 -12.95
N GLU A 314 -6.37 21.22 -11.66
CA GLU A 314 -5.25 20.71 -10.85
C GLU A 314 -5.07 19.19 -10.94
N THR A 315 -5.95 18.49 -11.67
CA THR A 315 -5.87 17.05 -11.94
C THR A 315 -4.65 16.75 -12.81
N LEU A 316 -3.95 15.66 -12.51
CA LEU A 316 -2.82 15.14 -13.26
C LEU A 316 -3.27 14.35 -14.50
N GLY A 317 -4.31 13.53 -14.34
CA GLY A 317 -4.86 12.69 -15.38
C GLY A 317 -6.27 13.04 -15.83
N GLN A 318 -7.06 11.99 -16.09
CA GLN A 318 -8.47 12.11 -16.45
C GLN A 318 -9.33 12.44 -15.23
N SER A 319 -9.02 11.86 -14.07
CA SER A 319 -9.63 12.22 -12.80
C SER A 319 -8.71 11.85 -11.64
N ASP A 320 -8.62 12.74 -10.65
CA ASP A 320 -7.70 12.60 -9.52
C ASP A 320 -8.48 12.54 -8.21
N LEU A 321 -7.86 11.95 -7.19
CA LEU A 321 -8.29 12.08 -5.80
C LEU A 321 -7.83 13.42 -5.21
N PHE A 322 -8.77 14.05 -4.51
CA PHE A 322 -8.60 15.27 -3.74
C PHE A 322 -9.14 15.09 -2.32
N ARG A 323 -8.81 16.04 -1.43
CA ARG A 323 -9.41 16.13 -0.09
C ARG A 323 -9.60 17.56 0.37
N VAL A 324 -10.48 17.74 1.36
CA VAL A 324 -10.64 18.97 2.15
C VAL A 324 -10.72 18.62 3.63
N ALA A 325 -10.17 19.48 4.48
CA ALA A 325 -10.39 19.38 5.92
C ALA A 325 -11.84 19.75 6.26
N LEU A 326 -12.46 19.02 7.19
CA LEU A 326 -13.75 19.34 7.78
C LEU A 326 -13.51 20.05 9.12
N TYR A 327 -14.00 21.27 9.24
CA TYR A 327 -13.86 22.06 10.45
C TYR A 327 -15.08 21.93 11.37
N GLU A 328 -14.86 22.01 12.69
CA GLU A 328 -15.93 21.89 13.70
C GLU A 328 -17.03 22.95 13.54
N ASN A 329 -16.71 24.10 12.95
CA ASN A 329 -17.68 25.15 12.64
C ASN A 329 -18.54 24.87 11.40
N GLY A 330 -18.42 23.69 10.79
CA GLY A 330 -19.09 23.30 9.56
C GLY A 330 -18.44 23.83 8.27
N GLY A 331 -17.30 24.52 8.37
CA GLY A 331 -16.52 24.99 7.24
C GLY A 331 -15.62 23.91 6.63
N TYR A 332 -15.03 24.25 5.48
CA TYR A 332 -14.13 23.37 4.73
C TYR A 332 -12.77 24.03 4.54
N GLY A 333 -11.71 23.23 4.57
CA GLY A 333 -10.36 23.65 4.21
C GLY A 333 -10.16 23.88 2.71
N PRO A 334 -8.95 24.29 2.29
CA PRO A 334 -8.62 24.34 0.86
C PRO A 334 -8.65 22.93 0.25
N VAL A 335 -8.92 22.87 -1.05
CA VAL A 335 -8.87 21.62 -1.80
C VAL A 335 -7.41 21.22 -2.02
N GLU A 336 -7.07 19.97 -1.70
CA GLU A 336 -5.73 19.41 -1.84
C GLU A 336 -5.76 18.22 -2.81
N ASN A 337 -4.94 18.25 -3.86
CA ASN A 337 -4.66 17.08 -4.71
C ASN A 337 -3.75 16.10 -3.95
N LEU A 338 -4.04 14.79 -4.01
CA LEU A 338 -3.24 13.76 -3.32
C LEU A 338 -1.84 13.53 -3.94
N GLY A 339 -1.59 14.08 -5.12
CA GLY A 339 -0.30 14.11 -5.81
C GLY A 339 0.11 12.77 -6.42
N LYS A 340 1.29 12.77 -7.07
CA LYS A 340 1.83 11.65 -7.87
C LYS A 340 2.13 10.36 -7.09
N SER A 341 2.03 10.37 -5.76
CA SER A 341 2.11 9.13 -4.97
C SER A 341 0.85 8.28 -5.07
N ILE A 342 -0.28 8.90 -5.43
CA ILE A 342 -1.59 8.25 -5.55
C ILE A 342 -2.15 8.45 -6.96
N ASN A 343 -2.20 9.69 -7.43
CA ASN A 343 -2.81 10.05 -8.71
C ASN A 343 -1.84 9.84 -9.89
N THR A 344 -2.39 9.47 -11.04
CA THR A 344 -1.70 9.18 -12.29
C THR A 344 -2.32 9.96 -13.45
N GLU A 345 -1.84 9.76 -14.68
CA GLU A 345 -2.49 10.30 -15.88
C GLU A 345 -3.80 9.55 -16.24
N GLY A 346 -4.12 8.46 -15.53
CA GLY A 346 -5.36 7.69 -15.67
C GLY A 346 -6.55 8.28 -14.91
N ARG A 347 -7.49 7.41 -14.53
CA ARG A 347 -8.66 7.72 -13.71
C ARG A 347 -8.49 7.09 -12.33
N GLU A 348 -8.24 7.89 -11.31
CA GLU A 348 -8.45 7.49 -9.92
C GLU A 348 -9.88 7.85 -9.49
N SER A 349 -10.58 6.89 -8.87
CA SER A 349 -11.99 7.03 -8.49
C SER A 349 -12.38 6.18 -7.28
N PHE A 350 -13.61 6.39 -6.78
CA PHE A 350 -14.21 5.64 -5.67
C PHE A 350 -13.29 5.44 -4.45
N PRO A 351 -12.79 6.54 -3.83
CA PRO A 351 -12.00 6.42 -2.62
C PRO A 351 -12.82 5.82 -1.49
N PHE A 352 -12.15 5.12 -0.58
CA PHE A 352 -12.68 4.67 0.70
C PHE A 352 -11.56 4.68 1.73
N ILE A 353 -11.83 5.14 2.95
CA ILE A 353 -10.85 5.12 4.03
C ILE A 353 -11.37 4.22 5.15
N SER A 354 -10.69 3.10 5.38
CA SER A 354 -11.06 2.14 6.42
C SER A 354 -10.73 2.66 7.82
N SER A 355 -11.33 2.03 8.84
CA SER A 355 -11.14 2.43 10.25
C SER A 355 -9.71 2.29 10.78
N ASP A 356 -8.84 1.54 10.09
CA ASP A 356 -7.40 1.42 10.34
C ASP A 356 -6.55 2.37 9.47
N PHE A 357 -7.17 3.38 8.84
CA PHE A 357 -6.53 4.41 8.02
C PHE A 357 -5.77 3.85 6.81
N GLN A 358 -6.40 2.94 6.08
CA GLN A 358 -5.98 2.56 4.73
C GLN A 358 -6.86 3.30 3.71
N LEU A 359 -6.25 3.94 2.72
CA LEU A 359 -6.95 4.49 1.56
C LEU A 359 -7.06 3.38 0.51
N TYR A 360 -8.29 2.98 0.22
CA TYR A 360 -8.64 2.17 -0.93
C TYR A 360 -9.16 3.08 -2.04
N PHE A 361 -8.86 2.77 -3.28
CA PHE A 361 -9.37 3.50 -4.44
C PHE A 361 -9.31 2.62 -5.68
N SER A 362 -10.12 2.96 -6.67
CA SER A 362 -10.13 2.30 -7.97
C SER A 362 -9.28 3.10 -8.93
N SER A 363 -8.42 2.44 -9.71
CA SER A 363 -7.63 3.12 -10.74
C SER A 363 -7.45 2.26 -11.97
N ASP A 364 -7.39 2.91 -13.12
CA ASP A 364 -6.98 2.30 -14.38
C ASP A 364 -5.57 2.78 -14.83
N GLY A 365 -4.90 3.61 -14.02
CA GLY A 365 -3.57 4.15 -14.30
C GLY A 365 -2.41 3.39 -13.64
N HIS A 366 -2.69 2.67 -12.54
CA HIS A 366 -1.70 1.82 -11.87
C HIS A 366 -1.59 0.44 -12.55
N PRO A 367 -0.42 -0.24 -12.51
CA PRO A 367 -0.28 -1.59 -13.05
C PRO A 367 -1.26 -2.59 -12.40
N GLY A 368 -2.20 -3.07 -13.20
CA GLY A 368 -3.27 -3.95 -12.76
C GLY A 368 -3.69 -4.99 -13.81
N LEU A 369 -4.75 -5.74 -13.49
CA LEU A 369 -5.24 -6.91 -14.18
C LEU A 369 -6.18 -6.59 -15.35
N GLY A 370 -6.71 -5.38 -15.42
CA GLY A 370 -7.86 -5.13 -16.29
C GLY A 370 -8.17 -3.66 -16.56
N GLY A 371 -9.45 -3.34 -16.46
CA GLY A 371 -9.99 -1.99 -16.49
C GLY A 371 -9.61 -1.23 -15.21
N MET A 372 -10.59 -0.83 -14.43
CA MET A 372 -10.35 -0.32 -13.08
C MET A 372 -10.02 -1.45 -12.12
N ASP A 373 -8.97 -1.29 -11.33
CA ASP A 373 -8.59 -2.20 -10.26
C ASP A 373 -8.64 -1.49 -8.90
N ILE A 374 -8.95 -2.22 -7.82
CA ILE A 374 -8.83 -1.74 -6.44
C ILE A 374 -7.36 -1.77 -6.01
N PHE A 375 -6.90 -0.62 -5.52
CA PHE A 375 -5.60 -0.43 -4.89
C PHE A 375 -5.76 0.04 -3.45
N VAL A 376 -4.73 -0.20 -2.65
CA VAL A 376 -4.64 0.24 -1.25
C VAL A 376 -3.32 0.96 -0.98
N ALA A 377 -3.38 2.03 -0.19
CA ALA A 377 -2.20 2.72 0.35
C ALA A 377 -2.44 3.12 1.81
N LYS A 378 -1.44 2.92 2.66
CA LYS A 378 -1.52 3.31 4.07
C LYS A 378 -1.52 4.83 4.22
N LEU A 379 -2.50 5.40 4.92
CA LEU A 379 -2.50 6.82 5.29
C LEU A 379 -1.78 7.00 6.63
N TYR A 380 -0.66 7.73 6.61
CA TYR A 380 0.12 8.04 7.80
C TYR A 380 -0.43 9.26 8.56
N PRO A 381 -0.18 9.38 9.88
CA PRO A 381 -0.67 10.52 10.68
C PRO A 381 -0.21 11.91 10.21
N ASN A 382 0.90 11.99 9.47
CA ASN A 382 1.40 13.23 8.87
C ASN A 382 0.68 13.59 7.54
N GLY A 383 -0.34 12.82 7.14
CA GLY A 383 -1.11 13.02 5.91
C GLY A 383 -0.46 12.48 4.63
N THR A 384 0.69 11.80 4.73
CA THR A 384 1.38 11.15 3.60
C THR A 384 0.90 9.71 3.40
N PHE A 385 1.16 9.14 2.22
CA PHE A 385 0.76 7.79 1.86
C PHE A 385 1.94 6.83 1.75
N GLY A 386 1.70 5.56 2.11
CA GLY A 386 2.60 4.46 1.82
C GLY A 386 2.56 4.06 0.34
N PRO A 387 3.33 3.03 -0.06
CA PRO A 387 3.27 2.48 -1.41
C PRO A 387 1.85 2.02 -1.76
N VAL A 388 1.45 2.27 -3.01
CA VAL A 388 0.21 1.76 -3.60
C VAL A 388 0.38 0.29 -3.95
N VAL A 389 -0.56 -0.55 -3.51
CA VAL A 389 -0.55 -2.00 -3.73
C VAL A 389 -1.88 -2.43 -4.33
N ASN A 390 -1.83 -3.24 -5.40
CA ASN A 390 -3.03 -3.84 -6.00
C ASN A 390 -3.60 -4.91 -5.05
N MET A 391 -4.93 -4.98 -4.89
CA MET A 391 -5.58 -5.86 -3.93
C MET A 391 -5.65 -7.35 -4.33
N GLY A 392 -5.18 -7.72 -5.52
CA GLY A 392 -5.14 -9.12 -5.95
C GLY A 392 -6.50 -9.67 -6.35
N THR A 393 -6.50 -10.89 -6.91
CA THR A 393 -7.74 -11.65 -7.13
C THR A 393 -8.22 -12.28 -5.81
N PRO A 394 -9.52 -12.51 -5.60
CA PRO A 394 -10.63 -12.25 -6.52
C PRO A 394 -11.30 -10.88 -6.31
N ILE A 395 -10.71 -9.98 -5.50
CA ILE A 395 -11.22 -8.59 -5.38
C ILE A 395 -11.16 -7.94 -6.75
N ASN A 396 -9.98 -7.97 -7.35
CA ASN A 396 -9.77 -7.53 -8.72
C ASN A 396 -9.99 -8.69 -9.70
N SER A 397 -10.54 -8.33 -10.85
CA SER A 397 -10.88 -9.16 -11.99
C SER A 397 -10.15 -8.61 -13.24
N SER A 398 -10.43 -9.16 -14.42
CA SER A 398 -9.93 -8.56 -15.66
C SER A 398 -10.77 -7.38 -16.15
N LEU A 399 -11.94 -7.10 -15.57
CA LEU A 399 -12.81 -6.00 -16.00
C LEU A 399 -12.70 -4.80 -15.03
N ASP A 400 -13.78 -4.04 -14.84
CA ASP A 400 -13.80 -2.93 -13.88
C ASP A 400 -14.18 -3.44 -12.49
N ASP A 401 -13.38 -3.07 -11.50
CA ASP A 401 -13.58 -3.30 -10.08
C ASP A 401 -13.48 -1.96 -9.34
N PHE A 402 -14.57 -1.58 -8.70
CA PHE A 402 -14.70 -0.27 -8.09
C PHE A 402 -15.64 -0.25 -6.88
N GLY A 403 -15.81 0.91 -6.23
CA GLY A 403 -16.77 1.04 -5.13
C GLY A 403 -16.47 0.11 -3.95
N PHE A 404 -15.25 0.15 -3.43
CA PHE A 404 -14.80 -0.75 -2.37
C PHE A 404 -15.19 -0.27 -0.97
N TYR A 405 -15.55 -1.21 -0.10
CA TYR A 405 -15.76 -1.01 1.33
C TYR A 405 -15.21 -2.20 2.10
N LEU A 406 -14.56 -1.98 3.25
CA LEU A 406 -14.08 -3.03 4.13
C LEU A 406 -14.17 -2.61 5.60
N ASP A 407 -14.79 -3.45 6.42
CA ASP A 407 -14.69 -3.37 7.87
C ASP A 407 -13.48 -4.22 8.33
N PRO A 408 -12.35 -3.60 8.74
CA PRO A 408 -11.16 -4.33 9.17
C PRO A 408 -11.33 -5.05 10.51
N LYS A 409 -12.40 -4.80 11.28
CA LYS A 409 -12.70 -5.56 12.50
C LYS A 409 -13.36 -6.90 12.19
N GLN A 410 -14.17 -6.92 11.14
CA GLN A 410 -14.89 -8.12 10.70
C GLN A 410 -14.18 -8.85 9.55
N ASN A 411 -13.22 -8.18 8.90
CA ASN A 411 -12.60 -8.59 7.64
C ASN A 411 -13.64 -8.95 6.57
N LYS A 412 -14.69 -8.12 6.49
CA LYS A 412 -15.82 -8.28 5.57
C LYS A 412 -16.12 -6.96 4.89
N GLY A 413 -16.58 -7.02 3.65
CA GLY A 413 -16.71 -5.84 2.82
C GLY A 413 -17.54 -6.05 1.56
N PHE A 414 -17.45 -5.07 0.68
CA PHE A 414 -18.13 -5.04 -0.60
C PHE A 414 -17.19 -4.50 -1.68
N VAL A 415 -17.40 -4.96 -2.91
CA VAL A 415 -16.79 -4.39 -4.11
C VAL A 415 -17.82 -4.44 -5.23
N SER A 416 -17.84 -3.43 -6.09
CA SER A 416 -18.63 -3.40 -7.31
C SER A 416 -17.81 -3.83 -8.50
N SER A 417 -18.44 -4.54 -9.43
CA SER A 417 -17.74 -5.01 -10.63
C SER A 417 -18.71 -5.32 -11.75
N ASN A 418 -18.24 -5.17 -12.99
CA ASN A 418 -18.93 -5.61 -14.20
C ASN A 418 -18.41 -6.97 -14.73
N ARG A 419 -17.77 -7.78 -13.86
CA ARG A 419 -17.30 -9.14 -14.17
C ARG A 419 -18.42 -10.03 -14.74
N ALA A 420 -18.06 -10.93 -15.66
CA ALA A 420 -19.00 -11.72 -16.47
C ALA A 420 -19.95 -12.65 -15.68
N GLU A 421 -19.60 -13.04 -14.44
CA GLU A 421 -20.42 -13.89 -13.56
C GLU A 421 -21.53 -13.09 -12.83
N GLY A 422 -21.66 -11.79 -13.12
CA GLY A 422 -22.65 -10.89 -12.57
C GLY A 422 -24.07 -11.09 -13.10
N LYS A 423 -25.01 -10.32 -12.55
CA LYS A 423 -26.42 -10.32 -12.95
C LYS A 423 -26.75 -9.18 -13.91
N GLY A 424 -26.07 -8.04 -13.79
CA GLY A 424 -26.41 -6.79 -14.48
C GLY A 424 -25.22 -6.10 -15.14
N SER A 425 -25.36 -4.80 -15.36
CA SER A 425 -24.28 -3.96 -15.92
C SER A 425 -23.11 -3.81 -14.95
N ASP A 426 -23.42 -3.43 -13.72
CA ASP A 426 -22.52 -3.39 -12.57
C ASP A 426 -23.22 -4.11 -11.42
N ASP A 427 -22.48 -4.91 -10.66
CA ASP A 427 -23.01 -5.70 -9.55
C ASP A 427 -22.21 -5.50 -8.27
N ILE A 428 -22.88 -5.62 -7.12
CA ILE A 428 -22.24 -5.61 -5.80
C ILE A 428 -21.91 -7.05 -5.36
N TYR A 429 -20.66 -7.24 -4.94
CA TYR A 429 -20.15 -8.49 -4.41
C TYR A 429 -19.77 -8.33 -2.94
N PHE A 430 -20.16 -9.30 -2.11
CA PHE A 430 -19.69 -9.44 -0.75
C PHE A 430 -18.29 -10.06 -0.71
N LEU A 431 -17.45 -9.52 0.16
CA LEU A 431 -16.10 -9.98 0.42
C LEU A 431 -15.98 -10.48 1.86
N ALA A 432 -15.31 -11.60 2.06
CA ALA A 432 -14.86 -12.06 3.37
C ALA A 432 -13.41 -12.53 3.27
N GLU A 433 -12.54 -11.99 4.12
CA GLU A 433 -11.16 -12.44 4.15
C GLU A 433 -11.08 -13.88 4.66
N LYS A 434 -10.32 -14.72 3.96
CA LYS A 434 -10.10 -16.10 4.37
C LYS A 434 -9.33 -16.13 5.69
N PRO A 435 -9.76 -16.94 6.68
CA PRO A 435 -8.99 -17.13 7.90
C PRO A 435 -7.59 -17.66 7.57
N CYS A 436 -6.56 -16.93 7.99
CA CYS A 436 -5.17 -17.38 7.86
C CYS A 436 -4.53 -17.40 9.24
N LYS A 437 -4.02 -18.58 9.61
CA LYS A 437 -3.28 -18.77 10.84
C LYS A 437 -1.98 -19.53 10.59
N GLN A 438 -0.95 -19.15 11.33
CA GLN A 438 0.37 -19.78 11.28
C GLN A 438 0.81 -20.16 12.69
N THR A 439 1.44 -21.32 12.82
CA THR A 439 2.14 -21.75 14.03
C THR A 439 3.57 -21.26 13.97
N ILE A 440 4.09 -20.73 15.09
CA ILE A 440 5.49 -20.37 15.21
C ILE A 440 6.19 -21.43 16.05
N GLU A 441 7.31 -21.93 15.57
CA GLU A 441 8.13 -22.88 16.31
C GLU A 441 9.58 -22.43 16.33
N GLY A 442 10.38 -23.04 17.19
CA GLY A 442 11.79 -22.77 17.22
C GLY A 442 12.50 -23.38 18.40
N THR A 443 13.79 -23.09 18.47
CA THR A 443 14.66 -23.51 19.56
C THR A 443 15.28 -22.32 20.26
N VAL A 444 15.37 -22.41 21.59
CA VAL A 444 16.17 -21.49 22.41
C VAL A 444 17.48 -22.18 22.74
N TYR A 445 18.60 -21.50 22.52
CA TYR A 445 19.95 -22.06 22.68
C TYR A 445 20.93 -21.04 23.26
N ASP A 446 22.01 -21.52 23.87
CA ASP A 446 23.14 -20.70 24.30
C ASP A 446 23.91 -20.24 23.05
N LYS A 447 24.02 -18.93 22.85
CA LYS A 447 24.62 -18.34 21.65
C LYS A 447 26.13 -18.60 21.52
N ASP A 448 26.82 -18.80 22.64
CA ASP A 448 28.27 -19.04 22.67
C ASP A 448 28.59 -20.53 22.45
N THR A 449 27.77 -21.45 23.00
CA THR A 449 28.03 -22.91 22.91
C THR A 449 27.17 -23.66 21.90
N ASN A 450 26.09 -23.06 21.41
CA ASN A 450 25.02 -23.69 20.62
C ASN A 450 24.26 -24.82 21.34
N GLU A 451 24.41 -24.95 22.67
CA GLU A 451 23.63 -25.91 23.45
C GLU A 451 22.18 -25.48 23.61
N VAL A 452 21.24 -26.42 23.48
CA VAL A 452 19.82 -26.14 23.65
C VAL A 452 19.47 -25.83 25.10
N LEU A 453 18.59 -24.86 25.31
CA LEU A 453 18.19 -24.41 26.64
C LEU A 453 16.78 -24.89 26.95
N ALA A 454 16.68 -25.97 27.74
CA ALA A 454 15.41 -26.43 28.30
C ALA A 454 14.87 -25.47 29.36
N ASP A 455 13.54 -25.47 29.57
CA ASP A 455 12.82 -24.61 30.52
C ASP A 455 13.16 -23.11 30.41
N ALA A 456 13.46 -22.62 29.21
CA ALA A 456 13.46 -21.20 28.90
C ALA A 456 12.02 -20.73 28.70
N LEU A 457 11.69 -19.58 29.28
CA LEU A 457 10.39 -18.93 29.14
C LEU A 457 10.36 -18.16 27.81
N VAL A 458 9.34 -18.42 27.01
CA VAL A 458 9.09 -17.79 25.71
C VAL A 458 7.72 -17.12 25.76
N VAL A 459 7.68 -15.80 25.62
CA VAL A 459 6.45 -14.99 25.62
C VAL A 459 6.25 -14.40 24.23
N ILE A 460 5.08 -14.64 23.65
CA ILE A 460 4.70 -14.07 22.36
C ILE A 460 3.71 -12.95 22.62
N SER A 461 3.92 -11.82 21.95
CA SER A 461 3.05 -10.65 22.02
C SER A 461 2.87 -10.01 20.67
N ASP A 462 1.77 -9.28 20.49
CA ASP A 462 1.51 -8.51 19.28
C ASP A 462 2.33 -7.20 19.23
N ALA A 463 2.05 -6.37 18.22
CA ALA A 463 2.69 -5.07 18.05
C ALA A 463 2.43 -4.08 19.22
N MET A 464 1.41 -4.32 20.04
CA MET A 464 0.95 -3.48 21.16
C MET A 464 1.38 -4.06 22.53
N TYR A 465 2.23 -5.09 22.54
CA TYR A 465 2.68 -5.81 23.75
C TYR A 465 1.56 -6.57 24.48
N GLN A 466 0.42 -6.80 23.83
CA GLN A 466 -0.59 -7.70 24.36
C GLN A 466 -0.11 -9.14 24.18
N LYS A 467 -0.08 -9.91 25.27
CA LYS A 467 0.42 -11.29 25.24
C LYS A 467 -0.54 -12.19 24.47
N SER A 468 -0.01 -12.91 23.50
CA SER A 468 -0.71 -13.93 22.71
C SER A 468 -0.47 -15.33 23.27
N ASP A 469 0.74 -15.62 23.74
CA ASP A 469 1.10 -16.94 24.28
C ASP A 469 2.25 -16.88 25.30
N THR A 470 2.38 -17.89 26.15
CA THR A 470 3.45 -18.04 27.14
C THR A 470 3.82 -19.52 27.31
N ILE A 471 5.06 -19.86 26.96
CA ILE A 471 5.50 -21.23 26.69
C ILE A 471 6.83 -21.46 27.41
N TYR A 472 7.06 -22.68 27.89
CA TYR A 472 8.39 -23.12 28.32
C TYR A 472 8.94 -24.11 27.30
N THR A 473 10.21 -23.95 26.92
CA THR A 473 10.88 -24.87 26.01
C THR A 473 11.03 -26.26 26.62
N ASN A 474 10.87 -27.31 25.82
CA ASN A 474 11.05 -28.69 26.27
C ASN A 474 12.54 -29.08 26.46
N SER A 475 12.81 -30.36 26.74
CA SER A 475 14.17 -30.88 26.95
C SER A 475 15.13 -30.72 25.76
N LYS A 476 14.62 -30.47 24.56
CA LYS A 476 15.40 -30.16 23.35
C LYS A 476 15.51 -28.64 23.09
N GLY A 477 15.14 -27.80 24.07
CA GLY A 477 15.06 -26.34 23.93
C GLY A 477 13.98 -25.87 22.95
N TYR A 478 13.06 -26.75 22.57
CA TYR A 478 12.08 -26.49 21.52
C TYR A 478 10.77 -25.94 22.06
N TYR A 479 10.18 -24.98 21.34
CA TYR A 479 8.87 -24.40 21.62
C TYR A 479 8.00 -24.37 20.36
N VAL A 480 6.67 -24.38 20.56
CA VAL A 480 5.65 -24.25 19.51
C VAL A 480 4.51 -23.40 20.06
N THR A 481 4.12 -22.37 19.33
CA THR A 481 3.03 -21.48 19.73
C THR A 481 1.67 -22.02 19.39
N SER A 482 0.65 -21.45 20.03
CA SER A 482 -0.70 -21.43 19.51
C SER A 482 -0.74 -20.76 18.13
N LEU A 483 -1.80 -21.02 17.39
CA LEU A 483 -2.03 -20.41 16.08
C LEU A 483 -2.10 -18.88 16.19
N LEU A 484 -1.23 -18.19 15.45
CA LEU A 484 -1.21 -16.72 15.33
C LEU A 484 -1.87 -16.29 14.03
N ASP A 485 -2.51 -15.12 14.03
CA ASP A 485 -3.17 -14.59 12.85
C ASP A 485 -2.13 -14.07 11.84
N CYS A 486 -2.31 -14.41 10.57
CA CYS A 486 -1.41 -13.97 9.50
C CYS A 486 -1.51 -12.47 9.23
N GLY A 487 -0.49 -11.90 8.59
CA GLY A 487 -0.46 -10.50 8.19
C GLY A 487 -0.17 -9.53 9.34
N HIS A 488 0.05 -10.03 10.55
CA HIS A 488 0.37 -9.23 11.72
C HIS A 488 1.84 -9.33 12.11
N LYS A 489 2.31 -8.30 12.82
CA LYS A 489 3.63 -8.25 13.42
C LYS A 489 3.55 -8.70 14.87
N TYR A 490 4.43 -9.63 15.23
CA TYR A 490 4.57 -10.18 16.57
C TYR A 490 5.97 -9.97 17.11
N ARG A 491 6.11 -10.16 18.40
CA ARG A 491 7.38 -10.19 19.13
C ARG A 491 7.46 -11.46 19.95
N ILE A 492 8.63 -12.06 19.98
CA ILE A 492 8.95 -13.19 20.84
C ILE A 492 10.05 -12.78 21.81
N LYS A 493 9.76 -12.94 23.10
CA LYS A 493 10.66 -12.61 24.21
C LYS A 493 11.08 -13.91 24.88
N ALA A 494 12.38 -14.19 24.91
CA ALA A 494 12.93 -15.37 25.55
C ALA A 494 13.72 -15.00 26.82
N GLU A 495 13.50 -15.75 27.89
CA GLU A 495 14.11 -15.54 29.20
C GLU A 495 14.58 -16.87 29.80
N LYS A 496 15.79 -16.88 30.35
CA LYS A 496 16.31 -18.00 31.13
C LYS A 496 17.16 -17.45 32.27
N LYS A 497 17.06 -18.06 33.45
CA LYS A 497 17.92 -17.72 34.60
C LYS A 497 19.40 -17.79 34.21
N LEU A 498 20.18 -16.78 34.60
CA LEU A 498 21.61 -16.59 34.24
C LEU A 498 21.87 -16.25 32.76
N TYR A 499 20.84 -15.91 31.99
CA TYR A 499 20.96 -15.40 30.63
C TYR A 499 20.30 -14.03 30.48
N ASN A 500 20.82 -13.23 29.57
CA ASN A 500 20.20 -11.98 29.15
C ASN A 500 18.91 -12.29 28.39
N THR A 501 17.88 -11.47 28.63
CA THR A 501 16.64 -11.50 27.88
C THR A 501 16.86 -11.06 26.43
N VAL A 502 16.26 -11.77 25.48
CA VAL A 502 16.26 -11.40 24.05
C VAL A 502 14.82 -11.23 23.58
N GLU A 503 14.57 -10.18 22.81
CA GLU A 503 13.30 -9.92 22.15
C GLU A 503 13.53 -9.80 20.63
N VAL A 504 12.77 -10.57 19.85
CA VAL A 504 12.82 -10.56 18.38
C VAL A 504 11.45 -10.20 17.83
N ALA A 505 11.39 -9.22 16.94
CA ALA A 505 10.18 -8.88 16.21
C ALA A 505 10.17 -9.61 14.85
N PHE A 506 9.02 -10.14 14.45
CA PHE A 506 8.84 -10.82 13.16
C PHE A 506 7.42 -10.57 12.62
N ASN A 507 7.25 -10.68 11.31
CA ASN A 507 5.94 -10.68 10.68
C ASN A 507 5.48 -12.12 10.47
N VAL A 508 4.21 -12.40 10.73
CA VAL A 508 3.57 -13.65 10.31
C VAL A 508 3.08 -13.41 8.89
N ASN A 509 3.69 -14.09 7.91
CA ASN A 509 3.33 -13.92 6.51
C ASN A 509 1.96 -14.56 6.27
N ARG A 510 1.33 -14.26 5.12
CA ARG A 510 0.05 -14.87 4.72
C ARG A 510 0.25 -16.25 4.09
N GLU A 511 1.03 -17.08 4.75
CA GLU A 511 1.27 -18.46 4.38
C GLU A 511 0.80 -19.34 5.54
N PRO A 512 -0.25 -20.17 5.34
CA PRO A 512 -0.68 -21.09 6.38
C PRO A 512 0.44 -22.12 6.64
N GLY A 513 0.53 -22.58 7.88
CA GLY A 513 1.48 -23.63 8.26
C GLY A 513 2.41 -23.18 9.38
N VAL A 514 3.71 -23.39 9.20
CA VAL A 514 4.71 -23.29 10.27
C VAL A 514 5.82 -22.32 9.88
N LYS A 515 6.18 -21.43 10.80
CA LYS A 515 7.35 -20.55 10.67
C LYS A 515 8.34 -20.81 11.81
N THR A 516 9.60 -21.03 11.44
CA THR A 516 10.67 -21.25 12.41
C THR A 516 11.34 -19.94 12.81
N VAL A 517 11.49 -19.70 14.12
CA VAL A 517 12.22 -18.57 14.70
C VAL A 517 13.15 -19.13 15.79
N ASN A 518 14.46 -19.13 15.58
CA ASN A 518 15.40 -19.62 16.61
C ASN A 518 15.95 -18.45 17.42
N ILE A 519 16.15 -18.64 18.73
CA ILE A 519 16.54 -17.57 19.66
C ILE A 519 17.81 -17.98 20.42
N GLY A 520 18.90 -17.26 20.17
CA GLY A 520 20.16 -17.43 20.91
C GLY A 520 20.21 -16.49 22.12
N LEU A 521 20.45 -17.03 23.32
CA LEU A 521 20.64 -16.27 24.55
C LEU A 521 22.13 -16.21 24.94
N GLU A 522 22.57 -15.07 25.48
CA GLU A 522 23.92 -14.91 26.02
C GLU A 522 23.87 -14.99 27.55
N LYS A 523 24.82 -15.70 28.18
CA LYS A 523 24.91 -15.76 29.65
C LYS A 523 25.15 -14.37 30.24
N THR A 524 24.48 -14.08 31.34
CA THR A 524 24.60 -12.80 32.08
C THR A 524 25.98 -12.66 32.71
N GLU A 525 26.58 -13.77 33.15
CA GLU A 525 27.93 -13.81 33.69
C GLU A 525 28.78 -14.74 32.83
N LYS A 526 29.88 -14.21 32.28
CA LYS A 526 30.87 -15.02 31.56
C LYS A 526 31.86 -15.58 32.59
N PRO A 527 32.06 -16.91 32.68
CA PRO A 527 33.01 -17.48 33.62
C PRO A 527 34.43 -16.93 33.36
N LEU A 528 35.12 -16.63 34.45
CA LEU A 528 36.53 -16.23 34.45
C LEU A 528 37.40 -17.47 34.24
N GLY A 529 38.35 -17.39 33.31
CA GLY A 529 39.31 -18.45 33.02
C GLY A 529 40.76 -17.98 33.10
N VAL A 530 41.67 -18.93 33.27
CA VAL A 530 43.12 -18.65 33.20
C VAL A 530 43.45 -18.05 31.82
N ASN A 531 44.28 -17.00 31.81
CA ASN A 531 44.63 -16.12 30.69
C ASN A 531 43.59 -15.08 30.28
N ASP A 532 42.42 -14.99 30.93
CA ASP A 532 41.51 -13.87 30.69
C ASP A 532 42.14 -12.55 31.17
N ASP A 533 41.91 -11.48 30.41
CA ASP A 533 42.14 -10.10 30.87
C ASP A 533 40.87 -9.59 31.56
N LEU A 534 40.94 -9.37 32.87
CA LEU A 534 39.78 -8.97 33.69
C LEU A 534 39.12 -7.69 33.18
N PHE A 535 39.88 -6.71 32.67
CA PHE A 535 39.29 -5.48 32.17
C PHE A 535 38.46 -5.72 30.91
N LYS A 536 38.94 -6.59 30.01
CA LYS A 536 38.18 -6.96 28.80
C LYS A 536 36.97 -7.83 29.15
N LYS A 537 37.14 -8.80 30.04
CA LYS A 537 36.09 -9.76 30.43
C LYS A 537 34.94 -9.09 31.17
N LEU A 538 35.25 -8.13 32.04
CA LEU A 538 34.29 -7.35 32.82
C LEU A 538 33.86 -6.04 32.14
N LYS A 539 34.34 -5.78 30.91
CA LYS A 539 34.07 -4.55 30.13
C LYS A 539 34.39 -3.25 30.92
N LEU A 540 35.51 -3.23 31.64
CA LEU A 540 35.98 -2.09 32.42
C LEU A 540 36.74 -1.08 31.55
N GLN A 541 36.80 0.18 32.01
CA GLN A 541 37.58 1.21 31.32
C GLN A 541 39.08 1.01 31.57
N PRO A 542 39.95 1.02 30.54
CA PRO A 542 41.39 0.79 30.72
C PRO A 542 42.03 1.75 31.72
N ILE A 543 43.02 1.26 32.46
CA ILE A 543 43.78 2.10 33.39
C ILE A 543 44.77 2.94 32.60
N TYR A 544 44.49 4.24 32.55
CA TYR A 544 45.38 5.20 31.94
C TYR A 544 46.28 5.88 32.97
N PHE A 545 47.52 6.13 32.55
CA PHE A 545 48.47 6.97 33.28
C PHE A 545 48.70 8.29 32.55
N ASP A 546 48.93 9.35 33.32
CA ASP A 546 49.39 10.62 32.79
C ASP A 546 50.81 10.46 32.19
N PHE A 547 51.14 11.38 31.29
CA PHE A 547 52.46 11.41 30.67
C PHE A 547 53.54 11.51 31.75
N ASP A 548 54.54 10.63 31.66
CA ASP A 548 55.66 10.55 32.59
C ASP A 548 55.32 10.28 34.07
N LYS A 549 54.12 9.75 34.33
CA LYS A 549 53.65 9.43 35.68
C LYS A 549 53.38 7.94 35.89
N SER A 550 53.48 7.53 37.15
CA SER A 550 53.14 6.17 37.62
C SER A 550 52.14 6.14 38.78
N ASN A 551 51.67 7.29 39.27
CA ASN A 551 50.64 7.34 40.31
C ASN A 551 49.28 6.90 39.74
N ILE A 552 48.50 6.21 40.56
CA ILE A 552 47.13 5.81 40.23
C ILE A 552 46.24 7.05 40.27
N ARG A 553 45.61 7.37 39.14
CA ARG A 553 44.63 8.46 39.03
C ARG A 553 43.31 8.08 39.72
N ARG A 554 42.47 9.07 40.02
CA ARG A 554 41.18 8.85 40.70
C ARG A 554 40.23 7.99 39.85
N ASP A 555 40.14 8.26 38.56
CA ASP A 555 39.35 7.45 37.61
C ASP A 555 39.88 6.01 37.52
N ALA A 556 41.20 5.84 37.41
CA ALA A 556 41.84 4.52 37.44
C ALA A 556 41.56 3.75 38.74
N SER A 557 41.52 4.43 39.90
CA SER A 557 41.23 3.80 41.19
C SER A 557 39.80 3.25 41.29
N ILE A 558 38.83 3.88 40.61
CA ILE A 558 37.43 3.42 40.57
C ILE A 558 37.34 2.09 39.81
N GLU A 559 38.02 1.99 38.66
CA GLU A 559 38.02 0.77 37.86
C GLU A 559 38.85 -0.35 38.52
N LEU A 560 39.99 -0.01 39.12
CA LEU A 560 40.78 -0.96 39.91
C LEU A 560 40.01 -1.54 41.09
N MET A 561 39.17 -0.74 41.76
CA MET A 561 38.35 -1.23 42.86
C MET A 561 37.41 -2.35 42.42
N LYS A 562 36.90 -2.32 41.19
CA LYS A 562 36.05 -3.39 40.65
C LYS A 562 36.85 -4.70 40.51
N VAL A 563 38.11 -4.63 40.09
CA VAL A 563 39.01 -5.80 40.06
C VAL A 563 39.31 -6.31 41.47
N VAL A 564 39.51 -5.41 42.44
CA VAL A 564 39.69 -5.78 43.86
C VAL A 564 38.48 -6.54 44.39
N GLU A 565 37.26 -6.08 44.10
CA GLU A 565 36.04 -6.78 44.53
C GLU A 565 35.91 -8.17 43.89
N VAL A 566 36.24 -8.32 42.60
CA VAL A 566 36.31 -9.65 41.97
C VAL A 566 37.37 -10.53 42.65
N MET A 567 38.55 -10.01 42.96
CA MET A 567 39.55 -10.79 43.70
C MET A 567 39.13 -11.14 45.13
N LYS A 568 38.24 -10.37 45.77
CA LYS A 568 37.66 -10.73 47.07
C LYS A 568 36.60 -11.81 46.93
N GLU A 569 35.80 -11.74 45.87
CA GLU A 569 34.77 -12.73 45.54
C GLU A 569 35.37 -14.09 45.17
N TYR A 570 36.54 -14.11 44.52
CA TYR A 570 37.30 -15.31 44.17
C TYR A 570 38.62 -15.36 44.97
N PRO A 571 38.66 -15.92 46.20
CA PRO A 571 39.83 -15.83 47.09
C PRO A 571 41.10 -16.52 46.58
N THR A 572 40.96 -17.48 45.67
CA THR A 572 42.04 -18.25 45.04
C THR A 572 42.59 -17.59 43.77
N LEU A 573 41.86 -16.61 43.21
CA LEU A 573 42.24 -15.90 41.98
C LEU A 573 43.60 -15.20 42.15
N LYS A 574 44.54 -15.49 41.25
CA LYS A 574 45.82 -14.79 41.14
C LYS A 574 45.91 -14.08 39.80
N ILE A 575 46.50 -12.88 39.81
CA ILE A 575 46.63 -12.05 38.62
C ILE A 575 48.07 -11.59 38.38
N ASP A 576 48.40 -11.40 37.11
CA ASP A 576 49.64 -10.80 36.60
C ASP A 576 49.32 -9.42 36.01
N VAL A 577 49.85 -8.37 36.65
CA VAL A 577 49.67 -6.98 36.25
C VAL A 577 50.76 -6.60 35.25
N ARG A 578 50.36 -6.35 34.01
CA ARG A 578 51.28 -5.95 32.93
C ARG A 578 51.07 -4.48 32.63
N SER A 579 52.13 -3.67 32.68
CA SER A 579 52.00 -2.24 32.35
C SER A 579 52.85 -1.87 31.14
N HIS A 580 52.34 -0.92 30.37
CA HIS A 580 52.93 -0.49 29.11
C HIS A 580 53.09 1.05 29.08
N THR A 581 53.97 1.52 28.21
CA THR A 581 54.14 2.94 27.88
C THR A 581 53.77 3.19 26.43
N ASP A 582 53.61 4.47 26.07
CA ASP A 582 53.68 4.85 24.66
C ASP A 582 55.14 4.94 24.22
N SER A 583 55.36 5.17 22.92
CA SER A 583 56.68 5.19 22.31
C SER A 583 57.50 6.45 22.56
N ARG A 584 56.95 7.46 23.24
CA ARG A 584 57.68 8.72 23.46
C ARG A 584 58.60 8.56 24.65
N GLY A 585 59.89 8.41 24.37
CA GLY A 585 60.93 8.21 25.37
C GLY A 585 62.06 7.37 24.78
N ASN A 586 63.05 7.03 25.59
CA ASN A 586 63.96 5.94 25.22
C ASN A 586 63.47 4.62 25.86
N ASP A 587 63.81 3.50 25.23
CA ASP A 587 63.33 2.17 25.60
C ASP A 587 63.65 1.82 27.07
N GLU A 588 64.86 2.13 27.55
CA GLU A 588 65.27 1.87 28.94
C GLU A 588 64.43 2.65 29.95
N TYR A 589 64.12 3.91 29.61
CA TYR A 589 63.28 4.78 30.40
C TYR A 589 61.84 4.27 30.43
N ASN A 590 61.30 3.91 29.27
CA ASN A 590 59.96 3.36 29.11
C ASN A 590 59.79 2.03 29.88
N MET A 591 60.81 1.17 29.83
CA MET A 591 60.85 -0.05 30.65
C MET A 591 60.79 0.29 32.14
N SER A 592 61.67 1.19 32.61
CA SER A 592 61.69 1.63 34.01
C SER A 592 60.38 2.29 34.45
N LEU A 593 59.74 3.08 33.58
CA LEU A 593 58.46 3.74 33.84
C LEU A 593 57.33 2.72 33.95
N SER A 594 57.28 1.74 33.05
CA SER A 594 56.29 0.66 33.09
C SER A 594 56.43 -0.20 34.36
N ASP A 595 57.65 -0.49 34.83
CA ASP A 595 57.89 -1.18 36.10
C ASP A 595 57.42 -0.36 37.31
N ARG A 596 57.64 0.96 37.30
CA ARG A 596 57.10 1.85 38.34
C ARG A 596 55.57 1.84 38.37
N ARG A 597 54.92 1.76 37.20
CA ARG A 597 53.46 1.64 37.07
C ARG A 597 52.95 0.34 37.69
N VAL A 598 53.54 -0.79 37.34
CA VAL A 598 53.21 -2.09 37.96
C VAL A 598 53.33 -2.02 39.48
N LYS A 599 54.47 -1.54 40.00
CA LYS A 599 54.71 -1.43 41.45
C LYS A 599 53.67 -0.53 42.14
N SER A 600 53.29 0.57 41.49
CA SER A 600 52.28 1.50 42.01
C SER A 600 50.89 0.87 42.04
N THR A 601 50.51 0.15 40.98
CA THR A 601 49.25 -0.59 40.89
C THR A 601 49.17 -1.70 41.94
N ILE A 602 50.19 -2.56 42.03
CA ILE A 602 50.24 -3.65 43.02
C ILE A 602 50.20 -3.09 44.44
N LYS A 603 51.02 -2.08 44.74
CA LYS A 603 51.03 -1.43 46.06
C LYS A 603 49.66 -0.86 46.43
N TRP A 604 48.98 -0.26 45.45
CA TRP A 604 47.63 0.26 45.65
C TRP A 604 46.62 -0.86 45.95
N MET A 605 46.64 -1.96 45.19
CA MET A 605 45.74 -3.12 45.40
C MET A 605 45.98 -3.82 46.75
N ILE A 606 47.24 -3.95 47.17
CA ILE A 606 47.59 -4.44 48.53
C ILE A 606 47.01 -3.50 49.59
N GLY A 607 47.09 -2.19 49.39
CA GLY A 607 46.47 -1.19 50.26
C GLY A 607 44.94 -1.29 50.35
N GLN A 608 44.28 -1.94 49.39
CA GLN A 608 42.84 -2.24 49.41
C GLN A 608 42.51 -3.64 49.99
N GLY A 609 43.50 -4.36 50.51
CA GLY A 609 43.32 -5.62 51.23
C GLY A 609 43.55 -6.89 50.41
N ILE A 610 44.17 -6.82 49.22
CA ILE A 610 44.56 -8.01 48.46
C ILE A 610 45.89 -8.57 48.98
N ASP A 611 45.95 -9.88 49.21
CA ASP A 611 47.17 -10.56 49.65
C ASP A 611 48.29 -10.44 48.59
N PRO A 612 49.51 -10.00 48.96
CA PRO A 612 50.62 -9.85 48.01
C PRO A 612 50.97 -11.12 47.23
N SER A 613 50.75 -12.31 47.80
CA SER A 613 51.01 -13.60 47.13
C SER A 613 50.10 -13.87 45.93
N ARG A 614 49.01 -13.09 45.79
CA ARG A 614 48.04 -13.20 44.69
C ARG A 614 48.32 -12.24 43.54
N LEU A 615 49.35 -11.40 43.68
CA LEU A 615 49.68 -10.34 42.73
C LEU A 615 51.11 -10.54 42.22
N THR A 616 51.24 -10.68 40.92
CA THR A 616 52.52 -10.60 40.20
C THR A 616 52.46 -9.48 39.18
N GLY A 617 53.59 -9.10 38.59
CA GLY A 617 53.56 -8.12 37.53
C GLY A 617 54.91 -7.82 36.90
N ARG A 618 54.87 -7.29 35.69
CA ARG A 618 56.05 -6.92 34.90
C ARG A 618 55.78 -5.71 34.01
N GLY A 619 56.72 -4.78 33.96
CA GLY A 619 56.75 -3.71 32.98
C GLY A 619 57.22 -4.22 31.63
N TYR A 620 56.57 -3.77 30.56
CA TYR A 620 56.92 -4.12 29.17
C TYR A 620 57.41 -2.91 28.35
N GLY A 621 57.50 -1.73 28.97
CA GLY A 621 57.79 -0.49 28.27
C GLY A 621 56.89 -0.32 27.05
N GLU A 622 57.50 0.04 25.92
CA GLU A 622 56.84 0.22 24.63
C GLU A 622 56.88 -1.04 23.73
N SER A 623 57.34 -2.19 24.24
CA SER A 623 57.58 -3.37 23.38
C SER A 623 56.30 -4.05 22.87
N GLN A 624 55.12 -3.62 23.34
CA GLN A 624 53.81 -4.20 23.03
C GLN A 624 52.77 -3.09 22.80
N LEU A 625 52.97 -2.29 21.75
CA LEU A 625 52.02 -1.26 21.31
C LEU A 625 50.75 -1.90 20.72
N LEU A 626 49.59 -1.29 20.97
CA LEU A 626 48.29 -1.71 20.42
C LEU A 626 48.00 -1.11 19.04
N ASN A 627 48.78 -0.11 18.63
CA ASN A 627 48.55 0.63 17.39
C ASN A 627 49.87 0.96 16.69
N LYS A 628 49.79 1.68 15.58
CA LYS A 628 50.91 2.04 14.70
C LYS A 628 51.91 3.03 15.30
N CYS A 629 51.70 3.52 16.53
CA CYS A 629 52.46 4.64 17.11
C CYS A 629 53.83 4.22 17.64
N SER A 630 54.68 3.67 16.78
CA SER A 630 56.07 3.34 17.10
C SER A 630 56.99 4.57 17.02
N ASN A 631 58.26 4.38 17.40
CA ASN A 631 59.27 5.44 17.35
C ASN A 631 59.34 6.13 15.98
N GLY A 632 59.20 7.46 15.98
CA GLY A 632 59.24 8.29 14.78
C GLY A 632 57.94 8.36 13.99
N VAL A 633 56.86 7.66 14.39
CA VAL A 633 55.55 7.74 13.74
C VAL A 633 54.70 8.84 14.39
N PRO A 634 54.24 9.87 13.64
CA PRO A 634 53.34 10.89 14.18
C PRO A 634 51.98 10.28 14.57
N CYS A 635 51.59 10.48 15.83
CA CYS A 635 50.31 10.03 16.38
C CYS A 635 49.68 11.11 17.26
N THR A 636 48.36 11.03 17.44
CA THR A 636 47.63 11.96 18.33
C THR A 636 47.86 11.62 19.81
N VAL A 637 47.47 12.54 20.70
CA VAL A 637 47.58 12.34 22.15
C VAL A 637 46.71 11.15 22.60
N GLU A 638 45.54 10.99 21.98
CA GLU A 638 44.59 9.90 22.22
C GLU A 638 45.16 8.56 21.76
N GLU A 639 45.78 8.51 20.58
CA GLU A 639 46.43 7.28 20.08
C GLU A 639 47.58 6.84 20.99
N HIS A 640 48.40 7.78 21.48
CA HIS A 640 49.42 7.46 22.48
C HIS A 640 48.81 7.05 23.83
N GLN A 641 47.66 7.61 24.22
CA GLN A 641 46.99 7.27 25.48
C GLN A 641 46.59 5.80 25.53
N LEU A 642 46.15 5.22 24.41
CA LEU A 642 45.80 3.80 24.32
C LEU A 642 46.96 2.87 24.69
N ASN A 643 48.22 3.27 24.43
CA ASN A 643 49.39 2.47 24.76
C ASN A 643 49.81 2.60 26.24
N ARG A 644 49.49 3.72 26.90
CA ARG A 644 49.77 3.96 28.33
C ARG A 644 48.76 3.25 29.23
N ARG A 645 48.78 1.92 29.21
CA ARG A 645 47.76 1.06 29.83
C ARG A 645 48.35 0.04 30.81
N SER A 646 47.48 -0.57 31.60
CA SER A 646 47.76 -1.83 32.30
C SER A 646 46.75 -2.91 31.93
N GLU A 647 47.22 -4.15 31.88
CA GLU A 647 46.43 -5.37 31.64
C GLU A 647 46.47 -6.25 32.90
N PHE A 648 45.38 -6.97 33.16
CA PHE A 648 45.18 -7.74 34.40
C PHE A 648 44.85 -9.19 34.05
N ILE A 649 45.89 -10.00 33.91
CA ILE A 649 45.78 -11.34 33.35
C ILE A 649 45.59 -12.36 34.49
N ILE A 650 44.55 -13.18 34.41
CA ILE A 650 44.35 -14.28 35.35
C ILE A 650 45.41 -15.34 35.10
N ILE A 651 46.16 -15.73 36.14
CA ILE A 651 47.19 -16.77 36.03
C ILE A 651 46.82 -18.05 36.79
N GLU A 652 45.90 -17.97 37.74
CA GLU A 652 45.41 -19.08 38.55
C GLU A 652 44.01 -18.74 39.08
N MET A 653 43.13 -19.74 39.17
CA MET A 653 41.73 -19.61 39.63
C MET A 653 41.51 -20.31 40.95
#